data_AF-A0A1B8YIS8-F1
#
_entry.id   AF-A0A1B8YIS8-F1
#
_cell.length_a   1.000
_cell.length_b   1.000
_cell.length_c   1.000
_cell.angle_alpha   90.00
_cell.angle_beta   90.00
_cell.angle_gamma   90.00
#
_symmetry.space_group_name_H-M   'P 1'
#
loop_
_entity.id
_entity.type
_entity.pdbx_description
1 polymer ?
#
loop_
_entity_poly.entity_id
_entity_poly.type
_entity_poly.pdbx_seq_one_letter_code
_entity_poly.pdbx_strand_id
1 'polypeptide(L)'
;MTTENSIINDFNGKTKTLGWDIIAAYDRTKINMLFEQQYVRKVSEGTHFSPIYWESESKKIKFDNLILGVPLISFENSSIEGSQATVKLNFISGTIVELYDDGRVQNYQRITANNDYHMTITVDLIAGTGSVGNDGKVVVEFKKGTLGKVNVINDAPAEVIAYFSNWLKNNKVTYELGILKLDNTAGLVPKMFKIRTQPAPDANLYGSDNYGHGAVLLFIATNYNPNGGVLPTNSSNFPYLIPDNRSAMLIISNKTLFENILKPQYEHLLPSSTSVNLELVKLDSQSDDSASYLNITSGNAESDEPVQYEGGGYKVWTGTVKYHDKSNMWLENAKIPYSGMHIKPGKEKIVFSGEDNNGHSYHFTQPVGILNDSPISGNWYKSKIDFYIDGSMDITPHVKSNDEIELKLNNRMSSRYDKQDEPFWTIHFYPKEKFINKIAEIVKGVVENNLSNVAKIKLDSISLFAVNHLLFPESNYLEFDKVYVPGDMVLFGDISPTSTAFKINDLQLTIPVKTKHKFTTNTNATVNWSITPAELGSIDANTGDYTAPDKIKGNSQVVTITATDSKTNAKASAVVTLLPSSVSVSPSFVVINENDVNKEANFAVYGNKKVNWNVETGTDYGVVDANGKYTPPASFPAGYNMVTVTAVADNGDLDKVNILLISKNTKAEFKIDPSYNQELLTPDAVMKFSSVGNDLTSPSEWSLMPERGDIKVGEPEITKDEFGNDIEKYTATYTAPSDITRSEIVLLRVTHKNKPNRAGYALITLEPKIS
;
A
#
# COMPACT_ATOMS: atom_id res chain seq x y z
N MET A 1 -4.07 -17.19 8.13
CA MET A 1 -4.25 -17.03 6.69
C MET A 1 -5.68 -16.64 6.42
N THR A 2 -5.89 -15.47 5.82
CA THR A 2 -7.22 -14.94 5.48
C THR A 2 -7.51 -15.31 4.04
N THR A 3 -8.60 -16.02 3.78
CA THR A 3 -9.00 -16.46 2.43
C THR A 3 -10.31 -15.82 2.00
N GLU A 4 -10.57 -15.76 0.70
CA GLU A 4 -11.88 -15.31 0.16
C GLU A 4 -13.03 -16.10 0.81
N ASN A 5 -12.90 -17.44 0.89
CA ASN A 5 -13.93 -18.30 1.48
C ASN A 5 -14.14 -18.06 2.97
N SER A 6 -13.09 -17.78 3.74
CA SER A 6 -13.25 -17.46 5.17
C SER A 6 -14.01 -16.15 5.36
N ILE A 7 -13.77 -15.13 4.51
CA ILE A 7 -14.50 -13.86 4.56
C ILE A 7 -15.96 -14.07 4.16
N ILE A 8 -16.23 -14.77 3.05
CA ILE A 8 -17.60 -15.05 2.59
C ILE A 8 -18.39 -15.80 3.67
N ASN A 9 -17.77 -16.75 4.37
CA ASN A 9 -18.43 -17.49 5.44
C ASN A 9 -18.66 -16.65 6.70
N ASP A 10 -17.74 -15.76 7.08
CA ASP A 10 -17.94 -14.83 8.21
C ASP A 10 -19.05 -13.81 7.93
N PHE A 11 -19.20 -13.39 6.67
CA PHE A 11 -20.22 -12.42 6.25
C PHE A 11 -21.59 -13.05 6.00
N ASN A 12 -21.70 -14.39 6.05
CA ASN A 12 -22.93 -15.09 5.67
C ASN A 12 -24.10 -14.74 6.61
N GLY A 13 -25.16 -14.18 6.05
CA GLY A 13 -26.33 -13.70 6.77
C GLY A 13 -26.07 -12.46 7.63
N LYS A 14 -24.90 -11.83 7.50
CA LYS A 14 -24.45 -10.72 8.36
C LYS A 14 -24.06 -9.49 7.53
N THR A 15 -24.13 -8.33 8.15
CA THR A 15 -23.57 -7.08 7.66
C THR A 15 -22.37 -6.67 8.51
N LYS A 16 -21.27 -6.32 7.85
CA LYS A 16 -20.02 -5.85 8.46
C LYS A 16 -19.75 -4.39 8.14
N THR A 17 -20.61 -3.69 7.39
CA THR A 17 -20.35 -2.30 7.02
C THR A 17 -20.58 -1.28 8.14
N LEU A 18 -21.15 -1.70 9.29
CA LEU A 18 -21.43 -0.83 10.44
C LEU A 18 -22.26 0.42 10.06
N GLY A 19 -23.16 0.28 9.10
CA GLY A 19 -24.03 1.37 8.62
C GLY A 19 -23.40 2.27 7.55
N TRP A 20 -22.15 2.04 7.17
CA TRP A 20 -21.56 2.68 5.98
C TRP A 20 -22.11 2.04 4.71
N ASP A 21 -22.26 2.84 3.66
CA ASP A 21 -22.72 2.33 2.36
C ASP A 21 -21.66 1.44 1.72
N ILE A 22 -20.40 1.85 1.83
CA ILE A 22 -19.28 1.20 1.16
C ILE A 22 -18.06 1.15 2.09
N ILE A 23 -17.33 0.06 2.02
CA ILE A 23 -15.97 -0.04 2.59
C ILE A 23 -15.03 -0.51 1.48
N ALA A 24 -14.02 0.30 1.17
CA ALA A 24 -12.91 -0.09 0.29
C ALA A 24 -11.66 -0.36 1.13
N ALA A 25 -10.97 -1.46 0.88
CA ALA A 25 -9.73 -1.80 1.56
C ALA A 25 -8.63 -2.15 0.56
N TYR A 26 -7.39 -1.78 0.86
CA TYR A 26 -6.24 -2.14 0.04
C TYR A 26 -4.96 -2.29 0.87
N ASP A 27 -4.06 -3.15 0.38
CA ASP A 27 -2.94 -3.67 1.13
C ASP A 27 -1.69 -2.78 1.12
N ARG A 28 -0.81 -3.03 2.09
CA ARG A 28 0.50 -2.38 2.23
C ARG A 28 1.39 -2.54 0.99
N THR A 29 1.38 -3.72 0.36
CA THR A 29 2.32 -4.03 -0.73
C THR A 29 2.06 -3.11 -1.92
N LYS A 30 0.80 -2.95 -2.31
CA LYS A 30 0.43 -2.03 -3.39
C LYS A 30 0.62 -0.58 -3.02
N ILE A 31 0.43 -0.19 -1.75
CA ILE A 31 0.77 1.17 -1.30
C ILE A 31 2.26 1.45 -1.48
N ASN A 32 3.14 0.54 -1.07
CA ASN A 32 4.59 0.72 -1.23
C ASN A 32 5.01 0.74 -2.70
N MET A 33 4.36 -0.05 -3.56
CA MET A 33 4.53 0.05 -5.01
C MET A 33 4.12 1.45 -5.54
N LEU A 34 3.02 2.03 -5.05
CA LEU A 34 2.61 3.40 -5.41
C LEU A 34 3.59 4.45 -4.89
N PHE A 35 4.18 4.25 -3.71
CA PHE A 35 5.19 5.16 -3.16
C PHE A 35 6.50 5.09 -3.95
N GLU A 36 6.90 3.90 -4.39
CA GLU A 36 8.05 3.73 -5.28
C GLU A 36 7.88 4.46 -6.61
N GLN A 37 6.73 4.29 -7.28
CA GLN A 37 6.45 4.98 -8.53
C GLN A 37 6.47 6.51 -8.36
N GLN A 38 5.86 7.02 -7.28
CA GLN A 38 5.89 8.43 -6.94
C GLN A 38 7.28 8.94 -6.57
N TYR A 39 8.08 8.14 -5.87
CA TYR A 39 9.46 8.49 -5.52
C TYR A 39 10.28 8.72 -6.79
N VAL A 40 10.21 7.79 -7.74
CA VAL A 40 10.91 7.88 -9.03
C VAL A 40 10.48 9.12 -9.81
N ARG A 41 9.17 9.38 -9.90
CA ARG A 41 8.66 10.61 -10.53
C ARG A 41 9.21 11.86 -9.85
N LYS A 42 9.12 11.93 -8.51
CA LYS A 42 9.61 13.08 -7.72
C LYS A 42 11.13 13.28 -7.83
N VAL A 43 11.92 12.21 -7.94
CA VAL A 43 13.35 12.30 -8.21
C VAL A 43 13.58 12.93 -9.59
N SER A 44 12.89 12.44 -10.62
CA SER A 44 13.00 12.98 -11.99
C SER A 44 12.54 14.44 -12.11
N GLU A 45 11.57 14.86 -11.29
CA GLU A 45 11.03 16.23 -11.26
C GLU A 45 11.79 17.17 -10.30
N GLY A 46 12.73 16.64 -9.50
CA GLY A 46 13.41 17.43 -8.45
C GLY A 46 12.52 17.83 -7.27
N THR A 47 11.41 17.13 -7.04
CA THR A 47 10.43 17.38 -5.96
C THR A 47 10.49 16.35 -4.82
N HIS A 48 11.54 15.52 -4.81
CA HIS A 48 11.84 14.55 -3.74
C HIS A 48 12.42 15.24 -2.49
N PHE A 49 12.72 14.44 -1.46
CA PHE A 49 13.37 14.96 -0.25
C PHE A 49 14.73 15.60 -0.59
N SER A 50 14.91 16.86 -0.21
CA SER A 50 16.19 17.55 -0.39
C SER A 50 17.29 16.89 0.46
N PRO A 51 18.54 16.86 -0.03
CA PRO A 51 19.66 16.38 0.76
C PRO A 51 19.83 17.17 2.06
N ILE A 52 20.24 16.48 3.12
CA ILE A 52 20.31 17.00 4.47
C ILE A 52 21.75 17.37 4.79
N TYR A 53 21.95 18.64 5.15
CA TYR A 53 23.20 19.20 5.64
C TYR A 53 22.95 19.81 7.02
N TRP A 54 23.78 19.45 7.99
CA TRP A 54 23.64 19.93 9.35
C TRP A 54 24.94 19.82 10.12
N GLU A 55 25.15 20.73 11.06
CA GLU A 55 26.24 20.68 12.04
C GLU A 55 25.64 21.00 13.40
N SER A 56 26.00 20.20 14.41
CA SER A 56 25.60 20.42 15.79
C SER A 56 26.16 21.74 16.33
N GLU A 57 25.47 22.36 17.30
CA GLU A 57 25.94 23.56 18.00
C GLU A 57 27.30 23.35 18.67
N SER A 58 27.52 22.15 19.22
CA SER A 58 28.80 21.73 19.80
C SER A 58 29.91 21.50 18.77
N LYS A 59 29.57 21.53 17.47
CA LYS A 59 30.43 21.16 16.33
C LYS A 59 31.05 19.76 16.47
N LYS A 60 30.39 18.86 17.20
CA LYS A 60 30.83 17.47 17.38
C LYS A 60 30.23 16.52 16.36
N ILE A 61 29.12 16.87 15.74
CA ILE A 61 28.45 16.03 14.74
C ILE A 61 28.17 16.87 13.51
N LYS A 62 28.51 16.32 12.35
CA LYS A 62 28.19 16.90 11.04
C LYS A 62 27.56 15.86 10.14
N PHE A 63 26.46 16.24 9.51
CA PHE A 63 25.79 15.53 8.43
C PHE A 63 26.08 16.25 7.12
N ASP A 64 26.60 15.51 6.16
CA ASP A 64 26.94 16.02 4.85
C ASP A 64 26.23 15.20 3.77
N ASN A 65 25.38 15.88 3.00
CA ASN A 65 24.65 15.32 1.87
C ASN A 65 23.91 14.00 2.20
N LEU A 66 23.19 13.91 3.33
CA LEU A 66 22.37 12.72 3.60
C LEU A 66 21.15 12.70 2.67
N ILE A 67 20.98 11.60 1.93
CA ILE A 67 19.90 11.43 0.95
C ILE A 67 18.94 10.35 1.45
N LEU A 68 17.63 10.61 1.32
CA LEU A 68 16.57 9.68 1.68
C LEU A 68 16.05 8.90 0.46
N GLY A 69 15.79 7.61 0.66
CA GLY A 69 15.19 6.72 -0.33
C GLY A 69 13.66 6.76 -0.34
N VAL A 70 13.09 5.74 -1.00
CA VAL A 70 11.65 5.51 -1.04
C VAL A 70 11.05 5.37 0.37
N PRO A 71 9.94 6.05 0.70
CA PRO A 71 9.21 5.78 1.94
C PRO A 71 8.57 4.40 1.90
N LEU A 72 8.71 3.66 2.99
CA LEU A 72 8.08 2.36 3.18
C LEU A 72 7.06 2.46 4.30
N ILE A 73 5.77 2.30 3.97
CA ILE A 73 4.70 2.26 4.95
C ILE A 73 4.52 0.85 5.52
N SER A 74 4.15 0.79 6.79
CA SER A 74 3.86 -0.42 7.54
C SER A 74 2.83 -0.15 8.66
N PHE A 75 2.23 -1.23 9.17
CA PHE A 75 1.03 -1.19 10.00
C PHE A 75 1.17 -1.96 11.32
N GLU A 76 2.39 -2.36 11.71
CA GLU A 76 2.70 -3.11 12.93
C GLU A 76 2.19 -2.43 14.21
N ASN A 77 2.16 -1.08 14.23
CA ASN A 77 1.71 -0.26 15.35
C ASN A 77 0.33 0.37 15.10
N SER A 78 -0.36 -0.04 14.04
CA SER A 78 -1.68 0.51 13.69
C SER A 78 -2.81 -0.17 14.47
N SER A 79 -3.96 0.50 14.51
CA SER A 79 -5.20 -0.04 15.09
C SER A 79 -6.38 0.41 14.25
N ILE A 80 -7.37 -0.47 14.12
CA ILE A 80 -8.65 -0.22 13.44
C ILE A 80 -9.46 0.93 14.07
N GLU A 81 -9.09 1.36 15.27
CA GLU A 81 -9.65 2.53 15.96
C GLU A 81 -9.14 3.86 15.37
N GLY A 82 -7.96 3.85 14.76
CA GLY A 82 -7.27 5.02 14.23
C GLY A 82 -6.93 4.90 12.75
N SER A 83 -6.20 5.89 12.24
CA SER A 83 -5.68 5.90 10.87
C SER A 83 -4.16 5.96 10.83
N GLN A 84 -3.51 5.50 11.90
CA GLN A 84 -2.06 5.58 12.04
C GLN A 84 -1.34 4.53 11.22
N ALA A 85 -0.18 4.91 10.69
CA ALA A 85 0.77 4.03 10.06
C ALA A 85 2.21 4.42 10.45
N THR A 86 3.12 3.46 10.36
CA THR A 86 4.55 3.72 10.51
C THR A 86 5.15 3.88 9.11
N VAL A 87 5.99 4.90 8.91
CA VAL A 87 6.78 5.08 7.70
C VAL A 87 8.25 4.98 8.04
N LYS A 88 8.96 4.09 7.36
CA LYS A 88 10.42 3.98 7.38
C LYS A 88 11.01 4.72 6.17
N LEU A 89 11.90 5.66 6.43
CA LEU A 89 12.70 6.37 5.42
C LEU A 89 14.15 5.97 5.58
N ASN A 90 14.68 5.25 4.59
CA ASN A 90 16.08 4.82 4.58
C ASN A 90 16.99 5.96 4.15
N PHE A 91 18.13 6.12 4.81
CA PHE A 91 19.22 6.95 4.31
C PHE A 91 20.01 6.12 3.29
N ILE A 92 20.00 6.57 2.04
CA ILE A 92 20.60 5.84 0.92
C ILE A 92 21.99 6.35 0.53
N SER A 93 22.36 7.54 1.01
CA SER A 93 23.66 8.16 0.78
C SER A 93 23.97 9.21 1.84
N GLY A 94 25.23 9.62 1.88
CA GLY A 94 25.75 10.76 2.63
C GLY A 94 26.84 10.38 3.62
N THR A 95 27.33 11.36 4.37
CA THR A 95 28.43 11.18 5.32
C THR A 95 28.05 11.71 6.69
N ILE A 96 28.46 10.99 7.73
CA ILE A 96 28.38 11.42 9.12
C ILE A 96 29.79 11.54 9.66
N VAL A 97 30.10 12.68 10.25
CA VAL A 97 31.40 12.96 10.87
C VAL A 97 31.17 13.28 12.35
N GLU A 98 31.82 12.51 13.22
CA GLU A 98 31.88 12.78 14.65
C GLU A 98 33.26 13.34 15.01
N LEU A 99 33.30 14.40 15.80
CA LEU A 99 34.46 15.20 16.13
C LEU A 99 34.65 15.30 17.65
N TYR A 100 35.91 15.32 18.09
CA TYR A 100 36.28 15.72 19.45
C TYR A 100 36.05 17.22 19.68
N ASP A 101 36.09 17.66 20.96
CA ASP A 101 35.96 19.08 21.35
C ASP A 101 36.97 20.01 20.66
N ASP A 102 38.14 19.48 20.28
CA ASP A 102 39.19 20.23 19.58
C ASP A 102 39.04 20.23 18.05
N GLY A 103 37.99 19.60 17.53
CA GLY A 103 37.65 19.50 16.11
C GLY A 103 38.29 18.33 15.36
N ARG A 104 39.10 17.49 16.01
CA ARG A 104 39.68 16.29 15.37
C ARG A 104 38.61 15.25 15.08
N VAL A 105 38.71 14.57 13.93
CA VAL A 105 37.75 13.53 13.54
C VAL A 105 37.92 12.30 14.43
N GLN A 106 36.84 11.87 15.06
CA GLN A 106 36.74 10.65 15.87
C GLN A 106 36.16 9.49 15.05
N ASN A 107 35.11 9.75 14.27
CA ASN A 107 34.47 8.76 13.42
C ASN A 107 34.09 9.41 12.09
N TYR A 108 34.35 8.71 10.99
CA TYR A 108 33.94 9.12 9.65
C TYR A 108 33.19 7.96 9.00
N GLN A 109 31.91 8.18 8.74
CA GLN A 109 30.98 7.13 8.36
C GLN A 109 30.31 7.49 7.03
N ARG A 110 30.51 6.62 6.04
CA ARG A 110 29.81 6.69 4.76
C ARG A 110 28.51 5.91 4.85
N ILE A 111 27.42 6.53 4.41
CA ILE A 111 26.09 5.93 4.37
C ILE A 111 25.82 5.40 2.97
N THR A 112 25.31 4.17 2.88
CA THR A 112 24.81 3.56 1.65
C THR A 112 23.44 2.91 1.90
N ALA A 113 22.68 2.67 0.83
CA ALA A 113 21.31 2.16 0.88
C ALA A 113 21.07 0.89 1.70
N ASN A 114 22.10 0.07 1.95
CA ASN A 114 21.98 -1.23 2.62
C ASN A 114 22.57 -1.26 4.05
N ASN A 115 23.01 -0.14 4.61
CA ASN A 115 23.50 -0.08 5.99
C ASN A 115 22.38 -0.15 7.06
N ASP A 116 21.12 -0.31 6.63
CA ASP A 116 19.91 -0.23 7.47
C ASP A 116 19.81 1.07 8.30
N TYR A 117 20.45 2.15 7.85
CA TYR A 117 20.23 3.48 8.42
C TYR A 117 18.90 4.04 7.95
N HIS A 118 18.07 4.43 8.90
CA HIS A 118 16.73 4.91 8.66
C HIS A 118 16.24 5.84 9.77
N MET A 119 15.19 6.58 9.44
CA MET A 119 14.31 7.20 10.42
C MET A 119 12.91 6.60 10.31
N THR A 120 12.23 6.44 11.43
CA THR A 120 10.80 6.09 11.45
C THR A 120 9.95 7.30 11.76
N ILE A 121 8.76 7.35 11.19
CA ILE A 121 7.78 8.41 11.42
C ILE A 121 6.43 7.74 11.65
N THR A 122 5.75 8.09 12.73
CA THR A 122 4.33 7.75 12.90
C THR A 122 3.48 8.82 12.24
N VAL A 123 2.64 8.44 11.29
CA VAL A 123 1.79 9.36 10.52
C VAL A 123 0.32 8.98 10.66
N ASP A 124 -0.56 9.99 10.77
CA ASP A 124 -1.99 9.79 10.57
C ASP A 124 -2.32 9.90 9.08
N LEU A 125 -3.04 8.92 8.54
CA LEU A 125 -3.61 9.01 7.21
C LEU A 125 -4.83 9.94 7.27
N ILE A 126 -4.80 11.00 6.47
CA ILE A 126 -5.82 12.05 6.46
C ILE A 126 -6.39 12.27 5.06
N ALA A 127 -7.62 12.76 5.02
CA ALA A 127 -8.17 13.36 3.80
C ALA A 127 -7.46 14.71 3.59
N GLY A 128 -6.74 14.85 2.48
CA GLY A 128 -5.99 16.06 2.15
C GLY A 128 -6.92 17.23 1.86
N THR A 129 -6.62 18.41 2.40
CA THR A 129 -7.34 19.67 2.12
C THR A 129 -6.66 20.40 0.96
N GLY A 130 -7.19 20.26 -0.26
CA GLY A 130 -6.74 21.01 -1.43
C GLY A 130 -7.70 22.15 -1.75
N SER A 131 -7.20 23.34 -2.07
CA SER A 131 -8.01 24.54 -2.25
C SER A 131 -9.07 24.41 -3.36
N VAL A 132 -10.30 24.82 -3.02
CA VAL A 132 -11.48 25.07 -3.86
C VAL A 132 -12.12 23.83 -4.51
N GLY A 133 -12.87 23.06 -3.70
CA GLY A 133 -14.22 22.62 -4.09
C GLY A 133 -14.50 21.12 -4.25
N ASN A 134 -13.52 20.21 -4.31
CA ASN A 134 -13.74 18.82 -4.75
C ASN A 134 -12.80 17.80 -4.05
N ASP A 135 -12.87 17.73 -2.72
CA ASP A 135 -11.89 17.04 -1.87
C ASP A 135 -12.10 15.51 -1.77
N GLY A 136 -11.13 14.71 -2.21
CA GLY A 136 -11.09 13.29 -1.82
C GLY A 136 -9.75 12.60 -1.91
N LYS A 137 -8.65 13.37 -1.88
CA LYS A 137 -7.30 12.79 -1.85
C LYS A 137 -6.99 12.17 -0.48
N VAL A 138 -6.50 10.95 -0.48
CA VAL A 138 -5.88 10.29 0.68
C VAL A 138 -4.38 10.53 0.57
N VAL A 139 -3.79 11.21 1.57
CA VAL A 139 -2.40 11.70 1.49
C VAL A 139 -1.66 11.39 2.79
N VAL A 140 -0.37 11.06 2.66
CA VAL A 140 0.60 11.05 3.75
C VAL A 140 1.32 12.39 3.79
N GLU A 141 1.07 13.16 4.85
CA GLU A 141 1.78 14.41 5.13
C GLU A 141 2.83 14.20 6.23
N PHE A 142 4.09 13.96 5.86
CA PHE A 142 5.14 13.66 6.83
C PHE A 142 5.35 14.75 7.88
N LYS A 143 5.18 16.03 7.51
CA LYS A 143 5.27 17.18 8.45
C LYS A 143 4.30 17.14 9.62
N LYS A 144 3.17 16.42 9.48
CA LYS A 144 2.18 16.23 10.55
C LYS A 144 2.49 15.01 11.41
N GLY A 145 3.45 14.19 11.00
CA GLY A 145 3.86 12.99 11.71
C GLY A 145 4.74 13.26 12.93
N THR A 146 4.88 12.23 13.76
CA THR A 146 5.76 12.22 14.92
C THR A 146 7.02 11.41 14.59
N LEU A 147 8.19 12.02 14.80
CA LEU A 147 9.47 11.34 14.63
C LEU A 147 9.59 10.18 15.63
N GLY A 148 9.96 9.00 15.13
CA GLY A 148 10.30 7.83 15.92
C GLY A 148 11.81 7.67 16.07
N LYS A 149 12.32 6.49 15.72
CA LYS A 149 13.75 6.15 15.82
C LYS A 149 14.52 6.86 14.71
N VAL A 150 15.72 7.36 15.02
CA VAL A 150 16.76 7.72 14.05
C VAL A 150 18.01 6.94 14.44
N ASN A 151 18.48 6.03 13.60
CA ASN A 151 19.60 5.13 13.94
C ASN A 151 20.91 5.45 13.22
N VAL A 152 21.05 6.68 12.70
CA VAL A 152 22.24 7.13 11.96
C VAL A 152 23.51 7.19 12.83
N ILE A 153 23.33 7.41 14.14
CA ILE A 153 24.37 7.38 15.17
C ILE A 153 23.87 6.47 16.30
N ASN A 154 24.76 5.65 16.85
CA ASN A 154 24.45 4.84 18.04
C ASN A 154 24.14 5.77 19.22
N ASP A 155 23.01 5.56 19.89
CA ASP A 155 22.55 6.42 20.99
C ASP A 155 22.53 7.92 20.63
N ALA A 156 21.92 8.23 19.48
CA ALA A 156 21.86 9.57 18.90
C ALA A 156 21.53 10.66 19.96
N PRO A 157 22.36 11.72 20.08
CA PRO A 157 22.13 12.80 21.05
C PRO A 157 20.79 13.50 20.86
N ALA A 158 20.27 14.09 21.95
CA ALA A 158 19.00 14.82 21.93
C ALA A 158 18.93 15.91 20.85
N GLU A 159 20.06 16.56 20.56
CA GLU A 159 20.17 17.58 19.51
C GLU A 159 19.91 17.02 18.10
N VAL A 160 20.40 15.80 17.80
CA VAL A 160 20.15 15.12 16.52
C VAL A 160 18.67 14.82 16.36
N ILE A 161 18.03 14.29 17.42
CA ILE A 161 16.59 14.03 17.42
C ILE A 161 15.79 15.33 17.25
N ALA A 162 16.20 16.40 17.91
CA ALA A 162 15.57 17.72 17.78
C ALA A 162 15.70 18.28 16.35
N TYR A 163 16.88 18.14 15.73
CA TYR A 163 17.10 18.53 14.34
C TYR A 163 16.16 17.80 13.39
N PHE A 164 16.14 16.46 13.40
CA PHE A 164 15.28 15.68 12.50
C PHE A 164 13.79 15.96 12.77
N SER A 165 13.41 16.21 14.02
CA SER A 165 12.05 16.60 14.37
C SER A 165 11.66 17.94 13.75
N ASN A 166 12.57 18.92 13.74
CA ASN A 166 12.34 20.22 13.12
C ASN A 166 12.39 20.13 11.58
N TRP A 167 13.35 19.38 11.03
CA TRP A 167 13.44 19.10 9.60
C TRP A 167 12.13 18.49 9.07
N LEU A 168 11.58 17.51 9.79
CA LEU A 168 10.33 16.84 9.44
C LEU A 168 9.17 17.84 9.36
N LYS A 169 8.99 18.69 10.38
CA LYS A 169 7.91 19.70 10.45
C LYS A 169 7.97 20.72 9.32
N ASN A 170 9.17 21.02 8.81
CA ASN A 170 9.38 21.96 7.73
C ASN A 170 9.39 21.30 6.34
N ASN A 171 9.33 19.97 6.27
CA ASN A 171 9.38 19.23 5.02
C ASN A 171 8.00 19.20 4.33
N LYS A 172 7.92 19.64 3.06
CA LYS A 172 6.65 19.72 2.32
C LYS A 172 6.36 18.50 1.43
N VAL A 173 7.24 17.51 1.40
CA VAL A 173 7.05 16.31 0.56
C VAL A 173 5.86 15.51 1.08
N THR A 174 4.97 15.13 0.16
CA THR A 174 3.80 14.31 0.43
C THR A 174 3.71 13.17 -0.58
N TYR A 175 3.03 12.10 -0.17
CA TYR A 175 2.73 10.94 -1.02
C TYR A 175 1.23 10.68 -1.02
N GLU A 176 0.68 10.41 -2.20
CA GLU A 176 -0.73 10.14 -2.39
C GLU A 176 -1.00 8.63 -2.33
N LEU A 177 -2.07 8.24 -1.64
CA LEU A 177 -2.54 6.86 -1.49
C LEU A 177 -3.70 6.55 -2.45
N GLY A 178 -4.47 7.57 -2.83
CA GLY A 178 -5.61 7.46 -3.72
C GLY A 178 -6.42 8.75 -3.74
N ILE A 179 -7.33 8.89 -4.70
CA ILE A 179 -8.21 10.05 -4.83
C ILE A 179 -9.64 9.57 -5.07
N LEU A 180 -10.55 9.92 -4.16
CA LEU A 180 -11.98 9.72 -4.35
C LEU A 180 -12.59 10.97 -5.01
N LYS A 181 -13.26 10.81 -6.15
CA LYS A 181 -13.98 11.92 -6.81
C LYS A 181 -15.38 12.07 -6.24
N LEU A 182 -15.67 13.22 -5.65
CA LEU A 182 -16.98 13.52 -5.03
C LEU A 182 -17.98 14.19 -5.98
N ASP A 183 -17.56 14.61 -7.18
CA ASP A 183 -18.33 15.39 -8.15
C ASP A 183 -19.14 14.54 -9.15
N ASN A 184 -19.33 13.25 -8.86
CA ASN A 184 -20.05 12.33 -9.74
C ASN A 184 -21.57 12.51 -9.69
N THR A 185 -22.28 12.20 -10.78
CA THR A 185 -23.73 12.39 -10.92
C THR A 185 -24.54 11.10 -11.03
N ALA A 186 -23.90 9.93 -11.12
CA ALA A 186 -24.60 8.65 -11.31
C ALA A 186 -24.22 7.58 -10.27
N GLY A 187 -25.22 6.80 -9.84
CA GLY A 187 -25.03 5.61 -8.99
C GLY A 187 -24.64 5.92 -7.54
N LEU A 188 -23.67 5.16 -7.02
CA LEU A 188 -23.13 5.24 -5.66
C LEU A 188 -22.23 6.46 -5.47
N VAL A 189 -22.80 7.67 -5.55
CA VAL A 189 -22.02 8.93 -5.52
C VAL A 189 -21.48 9.18 -4.11
N PRO A 190 -20.15 9.19 -3.90
CA PRO A 190 -19.57 9.45 -2.59
C PRO A 190 -19.86 10.88 -2.11
N LYS A 191 -20.16 11.03 -0.82
CA LYS A 191 -20.41 12.31 -0.15
C LYS A 191 -19.34 12.64 0.89
N MET A 192 -18.87 11.63 1.60
CA MET A 192 -17.73 11.74 2.51
C MET A 192 -17.11 10.37 2.74
N PHE A 193 -15.90 10.36 3.30
CA PHE A 193 -15.28 9.13 3.76
C PHE A 193 -14.48 9.36 5.04
N LYS A 194 -14.17 8.25 5.70
CA LYS A 194 -13.28 8.18 6.87
C LYS A 194 -12.23 7.10 6.63
N ILE A 195 -11.03 7.33 7.15
CA ILE A 195 -9.90 6.43 6.99
C ILE A 195 -9.70 5.64 8.28
N ARG A 196 -9.41 4.35 8.14
CA ARG A 196 -8.85 3.49 9.18
C ARG A 196 -7.67 2.69 8.65
N THR A 197 -6.86 2.20 9.57
CA THR A 197 -5.74 1.31 9.27
C THR A 197 -5.86 0.04 10.11
N GLN A 198 -5.35 -1.07 9.61
CA GLN A 198 -5.37 -2.33 10.35
C GLN A 198 -4.08 -3.11 10.10
N PRO A 199 -3.47 -3.71 11.14
CA PRO A 199 -2.45 -4.72 10.94
C PRO A 199 -3.08 -5.97 10.33
N ALA A 200 -2.34 -6.67 9.48
CA ALA A 200 -2.71 -8.02 9.10
C ALA A 200 -2.62 -8.95 10.33
N PRO A 201 -3.33 -10.09 10.36
CA PRO A 201 -3.20 -11.05 11.46
C PRO A 201 -1.72 -11.38 11.74
N ASP A 202 -1.29 -11.31 13.00
CA ASP A 202 0.07 -11.55 13.48
C ASP A 202 1.17 -10.58 12.99
N ALA A 203 0.82 -9.54 12.22
CA ALA A 203 1.78 -8.58 11.66
C ALA A 203 2.34 -7.57 12.69
N ASN A 204 1.80 -7.56 13.91
CA ASN A 204 2.29 -6.78 15.05
C ASN A 204 3.35 -7.55 15.88
N LEU A 205 3.52 -8.85 15.64
CA LEU A 205 4.49 -9.68 16.35
C LEU A 205 5.86 -9.53 15.70
N TYR A 206 6.82 -8.96 16.44
CA TYR A 206 8.17 -8.80 15.94
C TYR A 206 8.78 -10.15 15.52
N GLY A 207 9.33 -10.20 14.30
CA GLY A 207 9.94 -11.39 13.73
C GLY A 207 8.99 -12.33 12.96
N SER A 208 7.71 -12.00 12.83
CA SER A 208 6.81 -12.72 11.92
C SER A 208 7.14 -12.43 10.45
N ASP A 209 6.89 -13.39 9.56
CA ASP A 209 7.15 -13.25 8.11
C ASP A 209 6.37 -12.10 7.48
N ASN A 210 5.20 -11.78 8.03
CA ASN A 210 4.33 -10.70 7.59
C ASN A 210 4.42 -9.46 8.48
N TYR A 211 5.46 -9.31 9.31
CA TYR A 211 5.62 -8.16 10.18
C TYR A 211 5.46 -6.83 9.42
N GLY A 212 4.62 -5.94 9.95
CA GLY A 212 4.29 -4.66 9.33
C GLY A 212 3.26 -4.73 8.20
N HIS A 213 2.80 -5.91 7.75
CA HIS A 213 1.70 -6.04 6.81
C HIS A 213 0.39 -5.48 7.39
N GLY A 214 -0.47 -4.98 6.52
CA GLY A 214 -1.74 -4.38 6.92
C GLY A 214 -2.47 -3.78 5.74
N ALA A 215 -3.53 -3.03 6.04
CA ALA A 215 -4.39 -2.43 5.04
C ALA A 215 -4.86 -1.05 5.47
N VAL A 216 -5.17 -0.23 4.47
CA VAL A 216 -5.93 1.02 4.62
C VAL A 216 -7.37 0.73 4.27
N LEU A 217 -8.30 1.27 5.06
CA LEU A 217 -9.74 1.15 4.87
C LEU A 217 -10.35 2.53 4.67
N LEU A 218 -11.19 2.65 3.65
CA LEU A 218 -12.02 3.81 3.36
C LEU A 218 -13.46 3.44 3.63
N PHE A 219 -14.03 4.03 4.68
CA PHE A 219 -15.44 3.96 5.00
C PHE A 219 -16.15 5.10 4.27
N ILE A 220 -16.97 4.79 3.27
CA ILE A 220 -17.51 5.75 2.31
C ILE A 220 -19.02 5.85 2.48
N ALA A 221 -19.50 7.08 2.68
CA ALA A 221 -20.90 7.45 2.68
C ALA A 221 -21.28 7.94 1.27
N THR A 222 -22.45 7.56 0.78
CA THR A 222 -22.93 7.94 -0.56
C THR A 222 -24.14 8.86 -0.49
N ASN A 223 -24.72 9.19 -1.65
CA ASN A 223 -26.02 9.85 -1.76
C ASN A 223 -27.16 9.06 -1.09
N TYR A 224 -27.02 7.74 -0.88
CA TYR A 224 -28.03 6.93 -0.21
C TYR A 224 -28.00 7.06 1.32
N ASN A 225 -26.82 7.07 1.93
CA ASN A 225 -26.63 7.40 3.34
C ASN A 225 -25.53 8.45 3.53
N PRO A 226 -25.82 9.75 3.34
CA PRO A 226 -24.81 10.81 3.37
C PRO A 226 -24.19 11.04 4.75
N ASN A 227 -24.84 10.54 5.81
CA ASN A 227 -24.34 10.66 7.19
C ASN A 227 -23.32 9.56 7.55
N GLY A 228 -23.20 8.51 6.73
CA GLY A 228 -22.33 7.37 7.00
C GLY A 228 -22.82 6.49 8.16
N GLY A 229 -21.89 5.67 8.67
CA GLY A 229 -22.13 4.73 9.75
C GLY A 229 -21.26 4.96 10.97
N VAL A 230 -21.21 3.97 11.85
CA VAL A 230 -20.33 3.95 13.03
C VAL A 230 -18.98 3.38 12.62
N LEU A 231 -17.90 3.96 13.12
CA LEU A 231 -16.55 3.45 12.87
C LEU A 231 -16.24 2.28 13.84
N PRO A 232 -15.46 1.28 13.40
CA PRO A 232 -15.02 0.21 14.27
C PRO A 232 -14.22 0.75 15.45
N THR A 233 -14.42 0.11 16.60
CA THR A 233 -13.85 0.53 17.89
C THR A 233 -12.88 -0.47 18.50
N ASN A 234 -12.66 -1.64 17.87
CA ASN A 234 -11.58 -2.58 18.18
C ASN A 234 -11.48 -3.67 17.11
N SER A 235 -10.40 -4.44 17.09
CA SER A 235 -10.21 -5.53 16.13
C SER A 235 -11.14 -6.73 16.35
N SER A 236 -11.77 -6.86 17.52
CA SER A 236 -12.72 -7.95 17.78
C SER A 236 -14.09 -7.71 17.11
N ASN A 237 -14.41 -6.46 16.79
CA ASN A 237 -15.68 -6.10 16.13
C ASN A 237 -15.58 -5.88 14.62
N PHE A 238 -14.38 -6.01 14.04
CA PHE A 238 -14.18 -5.83 12.61
C PHE A 238 -13.09 -6.75 12.06
N PRO A 239 -13.39 -7.64 11.09
CA PRO A 239 -12.43 -8.59 10.57
C PRO A 239 -11.42 -7.94 9.62
N TYR A 240 -10.24 -8.55 9.50
CA TYR A 240 -9.30 -8.19 8.43
C TYR A 240 -9.89 -8.55 7.05
N LEU A 241 -9.87 -7.59 6.13
CA LEU A 241 -10.66 -7.67 4.89
C LEU A 241 -9.89 -8.14 3.66
N ILE A 242 -8.56 -8.20 3.69
CA ILE A 242 -7.78 -8.53 2.50
C ILE A 242 -7.40 -10.02 2.54
N PRO A 243 -7.88 -10.86 1.59
CA PRO A 243 -7.35 -12.20 1.43
C PRO A 243 -5.86 -12.21 1.09
N ASP A 244 -5.13 -13.24 1.51
CA ASP A 244 -3.68 -13.36 1.29
C ASP A 244 -3.29 -13.35 -0.22
N ASN A 245 -4.21 -13.73 -1.11
CA ASN A 245 -4.02 -13.76 -2.57
C ASN A 245 -4.58 -12.52 -3.31
N ARG A 246 -4.98 -11.48 -2.57
CA ARG A 246 -5.59 -10.26 -3.11
C ARG A 246 -4.89 -9.04 -2.55
N SER A 247 -5.00 -7.92 -3.26
CA SER A 247 -4.52 -6.63 -2.77
C SER A 247 -5.61 -5.63 -2.45
N ALA A 248 -6.88 -5.95 -2.77
CA ALA A 248 -8.00 -5.08 -2.46
C ALA A 248 -9.34 -5.82 -2.32
N MET A 249 -10.27 -5.16 -1.62
CA MET A 249 -11.65 -5.60 -1.45
C MET A 249 -12.58 -4.39 -1.39
N LEU A 250 -13.78 -4.53 -1.96
CA LEU A 250 -14.86 -3.55 -1.83
C LEU A 250 -16.10 -4.22 -1.29
N ILE A 251 -16.74 -3.60 -0.31
CA ILE A 251 -17.99 -4.04 0.28
C ILE A 251 -19.05 -3.01 -0.04
N ILE A 252 -20.20 -3.44 -0.56
CA ILE A 252 -21.42 -2.63 -0.67
C ILE A 252 -22.41 -3.16 0.36
N SER A 253 -22.92 -2.29 1.22
CA SER A 253 -23.76 -2.70 2.33
C SER A 253 -25.04 -3.41 1.85
N ASN A 254 -25.46 -4.40 2.63
CA ASN A 254 -26.73 -5.09 2.43
C ASN A 254 -27.90 -4.10 2.32
N LYS A 255 -27.94 -3.07 3.18
CA LYS A 255 -28.98 -2.05 3.15
C LYS A 255 -28.95 -1.24 1.86
N THR A 256 -27.79 -0.77 1.43
CA THR A 256 -27.63 -0.02 0.16
C THR A 256 -28.07 -0.88 -1.02
N LEU A 257 -27.65 -2.14 -1.07
CA LEU A 257 -28.03 -3.07 -2.14
C LEU A 257 -29.54 -3.34 -2.16
N PHE A 258 -30.11 -3.81 -1.05
CA PHE A 258 -31.50 -4.28 -1.05
C PHE A 258 -32.50 -3.11 -1.01
N GLU A 259 -32.29 -2.11 -0.15
CA GLU A 259 -33.27 -1.01 0.02
C GLU A 259 -33.16 0.06 -1.05
N ASN A 260 -31.94 0.44 -1.45
CA ASN A 260 -31.74 1.61 -2.31
C ASN A 260 -31.55 1.25 -3.79
N ILE A 261 -31.04 0.07 -4.09
CA ILE A 261 -30.77 -0.37 -5.46
C ILE A 261 -31.84 -1.34 -5.97
N LEU A 262 -32.11 -2.43 -5.24
CA LEU A 262 -33.00 -3.50 -5.73
C LEU A 262 -34.47 -3.18 -5.52
N LYS A 263 -34.87 -2.70 -4.34
CA LYS A 263 -36.28 -2.42 -4.02
C LYS A 263 -36.96 -1.51 -5.06
N PRO A 264 -36.40 -0.33 -5.43
CA PRO A 264 -37.06 0.54 -6.41
C PRO A 264 -37.22 -0.12 -7.79
N GLN A 265 -36.25 -0.94 -8.19
CA GLN A 265 -36.33 -1.68 -9.45
C GLN A 265 -37.43 -2.73 -9.41
N TYR A 266 -37.55 -3.51 -8.34
CA TYR A 266 -38.62 -4.50 -8.22
C TYR A 266 -40.01 -3.88 -8.08
N GLU A 267 -40.14 -2.76 -7.36
CA GLU A 267 -41.41 -2.01 -7.26
C GLU A 267 -41.87 -1.49 -8.64
N HIS A 268 -40.92 -1.18 -9.52
CA HIS A 268 -41.19 -0.69 -10.87
C HIS A 268 -41.37 -1.80 -11.91
N LEU A 269 -40.56 -2.86 -11.86
CA LEU A 269 -40.43 -3.86 -12.93
C LEU A 269 -41.31 -5.10 -12.73
N LEU A 270 -41.78 -5.38 -11.51
CA LEU A 270 -42.66 -6.54 -11.28
C LEU A 270 -44.02 -6.31 -11.96
N PRO A 271 -44.46 -7.23 -12.85
CA PRO A 271 -45.74 -7.08 -13.55
C PRO A 271 -46.90 -7.07 -12.55
N SER A 272 -47.61 -5.95 -12.45
CA SER A 272 -48.74 -5.82 -11.53
C SER A 272 -49.71 -4.74 -12.02
N SER A 273 -51.02 -5.01 -11.89
CA SER A 273 -52.09 -4.02 -12.12
C SER A 273 -52.20 -3.01 -10.96
N THR A 274 -51.65 -3.35 -9.80
CA THR A 274 -51.60 -2.54 -8.59
C THR A 274 -50.15 -2.23 -8.19
N SER A 275 -49.93 -1.23 -7.34
CA SER A 275 -48.59 -0.95 -6.81
C SER A 275 -48.03 -2.16 -6.05
N VAL A 276 -46.80 -2.55 -6.41
CA VAL A 276 -46.00 -3.51 -5.65
C VAL A 276 -45.27 -2.72 -4.56
N ASN A 277 -45.31 -3.23 -3.33
CA ASN A 277 -44.59 -2.64 -2.21
C ASN A 277 -43.67 -3.68 -1.58
N LEU A 278 -42.43 -3.29 -1.29
CA LEU A 278 -41.47 -4.14 -0.59
C LEU A 278 -41.01 -3.49 0.72
N GLU A 279 -40.82 -4.30 1.74
CA GLU A 279 -40.28 -3.88 3.04
C GLU A 279 -38.94 -4.56 3.29
N LEU A 280 -37.98 -3.80 3.83
CA LEU A 280 -36.70 -4.36 4.25
C LEU A 280 -36.86 -4.99 5.63
N VAL A 281 -36.55 -6.29 5.75
CA VAL A 281 -36.73 -7.08 6.98
C VAL A 281 -35.41 -7.76 7.33
N LYS A 282 -35.02 -7.76 8.61
CA LYS A 282 -33.83 -8.49 9.09
C LYS A 282 -34.03 -10.00 8.98
N LEU A 283 -32.99 -10.74 8.57
CA LEU A 283 -32.98 -12.20 8.60
C LEU A 283 -33.14 -12.72 10.05
N ASP A 284 -32.44 -12.10 10.99
CA ASP A 284 -32.58 -12.31 12.43
C ASP A 284 -32.82 -10.96 13.12
N SER A 285 -34.05 -10.77 13.61
CA SER A 285 -34.46 -9.56 14.33
C SER A 285 -33.70 -9.32 15.64
N GLN A 286 -33.10 -10.37 16.21
CA GLN A 286 -32.40 -10.31 17.50
C GLN A 286 -30.90 -10.01 17.35
N SER A 287 -30.34 -10.11 16.13
CA SER A 287 -28.95 -9.76 15.88
C SER A 287 -28.78 -8.37 15.28
N ASP A 288 -27.89 -7.59 15.87
CA ASP A 288 -27.55 -6.25 15.39
C ASP A 288 -26.83 -6.29 14.04
N ASP A 289 -25.97 -7.30 13.83
CA ASP A 289 -25.22 -7.51 12.59
C ASP A 289 -25.98 -8.36 11.57
N SER A 290 -27.27 -8.68 11.77
CA SER A 290 -28.04 -9.45 10.80
C SER A 290 -28.18 -8.68 9.48
N ALA A 291 -27.89 -9.36 8.37
CA ALA A 291 -28.29 -8.88 7.05
C ALA A 291 -29.82 -8.83 6.94
N SER A 292 -30.31 -8.06 5.98
CA SER A 292 -31.72 -7.91 5.66
C SER A 292 -32.05 -8.44 4.28
N TYR A 293 -33.34 -8.64 4.04
CA TYR A 293 -33.93 -9.09 2.80
C TYR A 293 -35.17 -8.25 2.47
N LEU A 294 -35.66 -8.31 1.24
CA LEU A 294 -36.90 -7.64 0.86
C LEU A 294 -38.06 -8.61 0.96
N ASN A 295 -39.06 -8.26 1.76
CA ASN A 295 -40.34 -8.95 1.84
C ASN A 295 -41.37 -8.20 0.98
N ILE A 296 -42.02 -8.89 0.05
CA ILE A 296 -43.07 -8.28 -0.77
C ILE A 296 -44.36 -8.26 0.06
N THR A 297 -44.94 -7.09 0.29
CA THR A 297 -46.13 -6.93 1.14
C THR A 297 -47.42 -6.76 0.33
N SER A 298 -47.33 -6.26 -0.89
CA SER A 298 -48.48 -6.13 -1.80
C SER A 298 -48.08 -6.24 -3.28
N GLY A 299 -49.08 -6.39 -4.14
CA GLY A 299 -48.90 -6.54 -5.59
C GLY A 299 -49.33 -7.92 -6.07
N ASN A 300 -49.80 -7.99 -7.32
CA ASN A 300 -50.22 -9.25 -7.93
C ASN A 300 -50.10 -9.20 -9.45
N ALA A 301 -49.62 -10.29 -10.05
CA ALA A 301 -49.76 -10.48 -11.50
C ALA A 301 -51.19 -10.88 -11.82
N GLU A 302 -51.69 -10.46 -12.97
CA GLU A 302 -53.02 -10.85 -13.47
C GLU A 302 -52.90 -11.55 -14.83
N SER A 303 -53.86 -12.42 -15.15
CA SER A 303 -54.07 -12.84 -16.55
C SER A 303 -54.63 -11.68 -17.38
N ASP A 304 -54.39 -11.70 -18.70
CA ASP A 304 -54.92 -10.68 -19.61
C ASP A 304 -56.46 -10.67 -19.62
N GLU A 305 -57.06 -11.86 -19.53
CA GLU A 305 -58.50 -12.09 -19.53
C GLU A 305 -58.89 -13.12 -18.45
N PRO A 306 -60.15 -13.13 -17.96
CA PRO A 306 -60.65 -14.16 -17.07
C PRO A 306 -60.57 -15.56 -17.70
N VAL A 307 -60.07 -16.54 -16.96
CA VAL A 307 -59.95 -17.92 -17.44
C VAL A 307 -61.30 -18.61 -17.34
N GLN A 308 -61.75 -19.24 -18.43
CA GLN A 308 -63.04 -19.93 -18.50
C GLN A 308 -62.90 -21.30 -19.17
N TYR A 309 -63.74 -22.24 -18.76
CA TYR A 309 -63.83 -23.56 -19.36
C TYR A 309 -65.30 -24.00 -19.38
N GLU A 310 -65.76 -24.37 -20.57
CA GLU A 310 -67.12 -24.85 -20.82
C GLU A 310 -67.09 -26.28 -21.36
N GLY A 311 -67.96 -27.13 -20.84
CA GLY A 311 -68.12 -28.50 -21.34
C GLY A 311 -69.10 -29.30 -20.49
N GLY A 312 -69.83 -30.23 -21.14
CA GLY A 312 -70.71 -31.18 -20.43
C GLY A 312 -71.79 -30.54 -19.56
N GLY A 313 -72.31 -29.36 -19.94
CA GLY A 313 -73.32 -28.61 -19.17
C GLY A 313 -72.75 -27.75 -18.04
N TYR A 314 -71.42 -27.62 -17.92
CA TYR A 314 -70.78 -26.78 -16.93
C TYR A 314 -70.03 -25.62 -17.56
N LYS A 315 -70.06 -24.49 -16.86
CA LYS A 315 -69.18 -23.36 -17.09
C LYS A 315 -68.44 -23.04 -15.80
N VAL A 316 -67.12 -23.05 -15.83
CA VAL A 316 -66.26 -22.68 -14.70
C VAL A 316 -65.39 -21.51 -15.10
N TRP A 317 -65.18 -20.55 -14.20
CA TRP A 317 -64.37 -19.37 -14.45
C TRP A 317 -63.61 -18.88 -13.22
N THR A 318 -62.54 -18.11 -13.43
CA THR A 318 -61.86 -17.35 -12.37
C THR A 318 -62.71 -16.15 -11.94
N GLY A 319 -62.99 -16.02 -10.64
CA GLY A 319 -63.87 -14.98 -10.09
C GLY A 319 -64.92 -15.54 -9.15
N THR A 320 -65.99 -14.76 -8.90
CA THR A 320 -67.02 -15.12 -7.90
C THR A 320 -68.45 -15.02 -8.45
N VAL A 321 -69.44 -15.28 -7.58
CA VAL A 321 -70.88 -15.12 -7.87
C VAL A 321 -71.45 -14.07 -6.90
N LYS A 322 -72.22 -13.08 -7.39
CA LYS A 322 -72.91 -12.09 -6.53
C LYS A 322 -74.29 -12.61 -6.09
N TYR A 323 -74.62 -12.44 -4.80
CA TYR A 323 -75.76 -13.10 -4.14
C TYR A 323 -77.15 -12.56 -4.49
N HIS A 324 -77.28 -11.53 -5.34
CA HIS A 324 -78.53 -10.78 -5.49
C HIS A 324 -79.13 -10.69 -6.89
N ASP A 325 -78.51 -11.28 -7.92
CA ASP A 325 -79.12 -11.36 -9.24
C ASP A 325 -78.74 -12.69 -9.90
N LYS A 326 -79.74 -13.53 -10.20
CA LYS A 326 -79.54 -14.94 -10.62
C LYS A 326 -78.93 -15.09 -12.03
N SER A 327 -78.51 -14.00 -12.66
CA SER A 327 -78.09 -13.91 -14.05
C SER A 327 -76.65 -13.43 -14.29
N ASN A 328 -75.90 -13.02 -13.25
CA ASN A 328 -74.65 -12.28 -13.48
C ASN A 328 -73.39 -13.05 -13.05
N MET A 329 -72.61 -13.49 -14.03
CA MET A 329 -71.23 -13.99 -13.85
C MET A 329 -70.30 -12.82 -13.50
N TRP A 330 -69.60 -12.90 -12.36
CA TRP A 330 -68.55 -11.94 -12.03
C TRP A 330 -67.19 -12.55 -12.40
N LEU A 331 -66.78 -12.29 -13.63
CA LEU A 331 -65.50 -12.72 -14.18
C LEU A 331 -64.38 -11.86 -13.61
N GLU A 332 -63.31 -12.50 -13.14
CA GLU A 332 -62.10 -11.83 -12.68
C GLU A 332 -60.89 -12.49 -13.33
N ASN A 333 -59.86 -11.69 -13.61
CA ASN A 333 -58.58 -12.22 -14.04
C ASN A 333 -58.01 -13.15 -12.96
N ALA A 334 -57.27 -14.17 -13.38
CA ALA A 334 -56.51 -15.01 -12.46
C ALA A 334 -55.43 -14.15 -11.79
N LYS A 335 -55.38 -14.16 -10.45
CA LYS A 335 -54.47 -13.31 -9.66
C LYS A 335 -53.38 -14.15 -9.02
N ILE A 336 -52.14 -13.73 -9.20
CA ILE A 336 -50.96 -14.34 -8.62
C ILE A 336 -50.36 -13.32 -7.65
N PRO A 337 -50.71 -13.39 -6.35
CA PRO A 337 -50.17 -12.47 -5.37
C PRO A 337 -48.66 -12.66 -5.21
N TYR A 338 -47.95 -11.56 -5.09
CA TYR A 338 -46.54 -11.56 -4.70
C TYR A 338 -46.37 -11.43 -3.17
N SER A 339 -47.42 -10.99 -2.46
CA SER A 339 -47.39 -10.76 -1.02
C SER A 339 -46.99 -12.03 -0.26
N GLY A 340 -45.87 -12.01 0.45
CA GLY A 340 -45.28 -13.16 1.15
C GLY A 340 -44.08 -13.80 0.44
N MET A 341 -43.82 -13.47 -0.84
CA MET A 341 -42.55 -13.81 -1.50
C MET A 341 -41.43 -12.87 -1.04
N HIS A 342 -40.19 -13.33 -1.14
CA HIS A 342 -39.05 -12.57 -0.62
C HIS A 342 -37.79 -12.66 -1.47
N ILE A 343 -36.92 -11.65 -1.34
CA ILE A 343 -35.65 -11.51 -2.08
C ILE A 343 -34.52 -11.36 -1.06
N LYS A 344 -33.68 -12.39 -0.91
CA LYS A 344 -32.68 -12.48 0.17
C LYS A 344 -31.25 -12.76 -0.32
N PRO A 345 -30.21 -12.41 0.45
CA PRO A 345 -28.83 -12.81 0.15
C PRO A 345 -28.65 -14.33 0.27
N GLY A 346 -27.76 -14.91 -0.54
CA GLY A 346 -27.57 -16.35 -0.69
C GLY A 346 -26.12 -16.77 -0.97
N LYS A 347 -25.14 -16.06 -0.40
CA LYS A 347 -23.69 -16.24 -0.60
C LYS A 347 -23.19 -15.94 -2.01
N GLU A 348 -23.48 -16.79 -2.97
CA GLU A 348 -23.02 -16.64 -4.36
C GLU A 348 -24.05 -15.93 -5.24
N LYS A 349 -25.25 -15.73 -4.70
CA LYS A 349 -26.42 -15.28 -5.43
C LYS A 349 -27.38 -14.52 -4.52
N ILE A 350 -28.31 -13.82 -5.14
CA ILE A 350 -29.50 -13.26 -4.51
C ILE A 350 -30.66 -14.20 -4.87
N VAL A 351 -31.47 -14.56 -3.89
CA VAL A 351 -32.52 -15.57 -4.06
C VAL A 351 -33.87 -14.88 -4.01
N PHE A 352 -34.58 -14.85 -5.14
CA PHE A 352 -36.01 -14.54 -5.18
C PHE A 352 -36.76 -15.84 -4.91
N SER A 353 -37.29 -15.99 -3.70
CA SER A 353 -37.91 -17.23 -3.24
C SER A 353 -39.44 -17.13 -3.24
N GLY A 354 -40.05 -18.18 -3.79
CA GLY A 354 -41.46 -18.51 -3.60
C GLY A 354 -41.67 -19.50 -2.47
N GLU A 355 -40.73 -19.62 -1.53
CA GLU A 355 -40.86 -20.43 -0.32
C GLU A 355 -40.77 -19.51 0.91
N ASP A 356 -41.28 -19.94 2.06
CA ASP A 356 -41.04 -19.26 3.34
C ASP A 356 -39.64 -19.61 3.90
N ASN A 357 -39.28 -19.02 5.05
CA ASN A 357 -37.97 -19.27 5.67
C ASN A 357 -37.79 -20.70 6.21
N ASN A 358 -38.85 -21.51 6.26
CA ASN A 358 -38.82 -22.90 6.68
C ASN A 358 -38.84 -23.87 5.48
N GLY A 359 -38.78 -23.36 4.25
CA GLY A 359 -38.84 -24.15 3.02
C GLY A 359 -40.26 -24.62 2.67
N HIS A 360 -41.30 -24.02 3.26
CA HIS A 360 -42.67 -24.29 2.83
C HIS A 360 -42.98 -23.51 1.56
N SER A 361 -43.66 -24.16 0.62
CA SER A 361 -44.14 -23.55 -0.60
C SER A 361 -45.04 -22.35 -0.33
N TYR A 362 -44.89 -21.29 -1.13
CA TYR A 362 -45.78 -20.15 -1.07
C TYR A 362 -47.19 -20.56 -1.50
N HIS A 363 -48.14 -20.44 -0.58
CA HIS A 363 -49.53 -20.82 -0.77
C HIS A 363 -50.41 -19.60 -1.09
N PHE A 364 -51.24 -19.72 -2.12
CA PHE A 364 -52.33 -18.78 -2.37
C PHE A 364 -53.56 -19.48 -2.92
N THR A 365 -54.71 -18.82 -2.82
CA THR A 365 -55.98 -19.38 -3.29
C THR A 365 -56.55 -18.57 -4.44
N GLN A 366 -56.89 -19.24 -5.54
CA GLN A 366 -57.61 -18.64 -6.66
C GLN A 366 -59.12 -18.90 -6.51
N PRO A 367 -59.96 -17.86 -6.35
CA PRO A 367 -61.42 -18.03 -6.35
C PRO A 367 -61.93 -18.43 -7.74
N VAL A 368 -62.88 -19.36 -7.76
CA VAL A 368 -63.56 -19.80 -8.99
C VAL A 368 -65.08 -19.86 -8.81
N GLY A 369 -65.80 -19.43 -9.84
CA GLY A 369 -67.24 -19.57 -9.98
C GLY A 369 -67.59 -20.75 -10.87
N ILE A 370 -68.68 -21.44 -10.55
CA ILE A 370 -69.17 -22.61 -11.29
C ILE A 370 -70.66 -22.42 -11.56
N LEU A 371 -71.05 -22.59 -12.81
CA LEU A 371 -72.42 -22.65 -13.29
C LEU A 371 -72.67 -24.05 -13.81
N ASN A 372 -73.72 -24.67 -13.31
CA ASN A 372 -74.32 -25.86 -13.92
C ASN A 372 -75.49 -25.40 -14.79
N ASP A 373 -75.30 -25.45 -16.11
CA ASP A 373 -76.32 -25.14 -17.13
C ASP A 373 -77.21 -26.37 -17.39
N SER A 374 -77.68 -26.98 -16.31
CA SER A 374 -78.64 -28.09 -16.38
C SER A 374 -80.02 -27.55 -16.77
N PRO A 375 -80.71 -28.15 -17.76
CA PRO A 375 -82.02 -27.68 -18.24
C PRO A 375 -83.13 -27.65 -17.17
N ILE A 376 -82.91 -28.28 -16.02
CA ILE A 376 -83.93 -28.51 -14.97
C ILE A 376 -83.73 -27.58 -13.76
N SER A 377 -82.51 -27.09 -13.50
CA SER A 377 -82.22 -26.08 -12.47
C SER A 377 -80.80 -25.53 -12.64
N GLY A 378 -80.66 -24.27 -13.10
CA GLY A 378 -79.37 -23.59 -13.14
C GLY A 378 -78.86 -23.30 -11.73
N ASN A 379 -77.83 -24.04 -11.28
CA ASN A 379 -77.25 -23.88 -9.94
C ASN A 379 -75.85 -23.26 -10.02
N TRP A 380 -75.59 -22.31 -9.11
CA TRP A 380 -74.33 -21.57 -9.03
C TRP A 380 -73.56 -21.98 -7.77
N TYR A 381 -72.26 -22.24 -7.92
CA TYR A 381 -71.39 -22.62 -6.81
C TYR A 381 -70.15 -21.71 -6.76
N LYS A 382 -69.69 -21.41 -5.55
CA LYS A 382 -68.37 -20.83 -5.30
C LYS A 382 -67.41 -21.95 -4.91
N SER A 383 -66.19 -21.90 -5.42
CA SER A 383 -65.10 -22.76 -4.99
C SER A 383 -63.79 -21.96 -4.99
N LYS A 384 -62.71 -22.62 -4.60
CA LYS A 384 -61.35 -22.10 -4.65
C LYS A 384 -60.40 -23.21 -5.11
N ILE A 385 -59.28 -22.80 -5.67
CA ILE A 385 -58.15 -23.68 -6.02
C ILE A 385 -56.96 -23.22 -5.19
N ASP A 386 -56.38 -24.13 -4.42
CA ASP A 386 -55.17 -23.90 -3.64
C ASP A 386 -53.95 -24.15 -4.55
N PHE A 387 -53.11 -23.12 -4.68
CA PHE A 387 -51.88 -23.13 -5.46
C PHE A 387 -50.66 -23.01 -4.54
N TYR A 388 -49.58 -23.67 -4.94
CA TYR A 388 -48.30 -23.65 -4.26
C TYR A 388 -47.19 -23.32 -5.26
N ILE A 389 -46.34 -22.36 -4.91
CA ILE A 389 -45.12 -22.05 -5.67
C ILE A 389 -43.93 -22.69 -4.94
N ASP A 390 -43.06 -23.34 -5.71
CA ASP A 390 -41.86 -24.01 -5.21
C ASP A 390 -40.60 -23.44 -5.84
N GLY A 391 -39.51 -23.50 -5.05
CA GLY A 391 -38.17 -23.14 -5.46
C GLY A 391 -37.92 -21.64 -5.46
N SER A 392 -36.87 -21.27 -6.19
CA SER A 392 -36.39 -19.89 -6.28
C SER A 392 -35.88 -19.56 -7.66
N MET A 393 -35.85 -18.26 -7.98
CA MET A 393 -35.01 -17.72 -9.03
C MET A 393 -33.72 -17.22 -8.41
N ASP A 394 -32.61 -17.60 -9.02
CA ASP A 394 -31.28 -17.26 -8.55
C ASP A 394 -30.73 -16.10 -9.38
N ILE A 395 -30.41 -14.99 -8.73
CA ILE A 395 -29.81 -13.82 -9.38
C ILE A 395 -28.32 -13.82 -9.02
N THR A 396 -27.48 -14.19 -9.98
CA THR A 396 -26.02 -14.27 -9.79
C THR A 396 -25.39 -12.96 -10.24
N PRO A 397 -24.70 -12.21 -9.35
CA PRO A 397 -23.94 -11.05 -9.75
C PRO A 397 -22.69 -11.46 -10.52
N HIS A 398 -22.33 -10.69 -11.54
CA HIS A 398 -21.10 -10.86 -12.30
C HIS A 398 -20.45 -9.52 -12.58
N VAL A 399 -19.12 -9.47 -12.51
CA VAL A 399 -18.36 -8.31 -12.95
C VAL A 399 -18.42 -8.25 -14.48
N LYS A 400 -19.21 -7.32 -15.02
CA LYS A 400 -19.37 -7.14 -16.47
C LYS A 400 -18.26 -6.26 -17.03
N SER A 401 -17.93 -5.22 -16.29
CA SER A 401 -16.73 -4.41 -16.46
C SER A 401 -16.28 -3.94 -15.09
N ASN A 402 -15.11 -3.32 -15.01
CA ASN A 402 -14.58 -2.86 -13.74
C ASN A 402 -15.53 -1.90 -12.99
N ASP A 403 -16.34 -1.13 -13.73
CA ASP A 403 -17.28 -0.16 -13.17
C ASP A 403 -18.73 -0.65 -13.12
N GLU A 404 -19.01 -1.89 -13.51
CA GLU A 404 -20.38 -2.35 -13.71
C GLU A 404 -20.57 -3.81 -13.26
N ILE A 405 -21.49 -4.01 -12.31
CA ILE A 405 -21.96 -5.34 -11.90
C ILE A 405 -23.29 -5.64 -12.59
N GLU A 406 -23.31 -6.71 -13.37
CA GLU A 406 -24.51 -7.23 -14.00
C GLU A 406 -25.16 -8.29 -13.10
N LEU A 407 -26.48 -8.22 -12.97
CA LEU A 407 -27.27 -9.20 -12.23
C LEU A 407 -27.95 -10.15 -13.21
N LYS A 408 -27.48 -11.41 -13.28
CA LYS A 408 -28.02 -12.43 -14.19
C LYS A 408 -28.98 -13.35 -13.48
N LEU A 409 -30.19 -13.47 -14.02
CA LEU A 409 -31.18 -14.43 -13.55
C LEU A 409 -30.90 -15.82 -14.13
N ASN A 410 -30.88 -16.80 -13.23
CA ASN A 410 -30.71 -18.23 -13.46
C ASN A 410 -31.90 -18.97 -12.81
N ASN A 411 -32.24 -20.16 -13.35
CA ASN A 411 -33.32 -21.04 -12.89
C ASN A 411 -34.75 -20.46 -13.07
N ARG A 412 -35.76 -21.29 -12.82
CA ARG A 412 -37.19 -20.93 -12.85
C ARG A 412 -37.92 -21.56 -11.68
N MET A 413 -38.83 -20.81 -11.05
CA MET A 413 -39.78 -21.35 -10.07
C MET A 413 -40.81 -22.23 -10.78
N SER A 414 -41.34 -23.21 -10.05
CA SER A 414 -42.42 -24.08 -10.54
C SER A 414 -43.67 -23.90 -9.68
N SER A 415 -44.84 -24.23 -10.25
CA SER A 415 -46.10 -24.18 -9.51
C SER A 415 -46.77 -25.56 -9.50
N ARG A 416 -47.49 -25.84 -8.42
CA ARG A 416 -48.42 -26.97 -8.31
C ARG A 416 -49.76 -26.48 -7.75
N TYR A 417 -50.79 -27.30 -7.91
CA TYR A 417 -52.09 -27.07 -7.31
C TYR A 417 -52.56 -28.36 -6.62
N ASP A 418 -53.35 -28.21 -5.56
CA ASP A 418 -53.95 -29.36 -4.90
C ASP A 418 -55.13 -29.88 -5.73
N LYS A 419 -55.08 -31.16 -6.09
CA LYS A 419 -56.22 -31.85 -6.71
C LYS A 419 -57.30 -32.05 -5.66
N GLN A 420 -58.53 -31.70 -5.99
CA GLN A 420 -59.69 -32.09 -5.18
C GLN A 420 -59.98 -33.58 -5.45
N ASP A 421 -60.11 -34.38 -4.40
CA ASP A 421 -60.37 -35.82 -4.45
C ASP A 421 -61.85 -36.11 -4.73
N GLU A 422 -62.13 -36.99 -5.71
CA GLU A 422 -63.51 -37.39 -6.04
C GLU A 422 -64.10 -38.21 -4.89
N PRO A 423 -65.24 -37.78 -4.29
CA PRO A 423 -65.84 -38.52 -3.18
C PRO A 423 -66.25 -39.92 -3.65
N PHE A 424 -65.71 -40.94 -2.97
CA PHE A 424 -65.76 -42.33 -3.43
C PHE A 424 -67.15 -42.98 -3.44
N TRP A 425 -68.18 -42.38 -2.82
CA TRP A 425 -69.53 -42.96 -2.77
C TRP A 425 -70.65 -41.91 -2.65
N THR A 426 -71.40 -41.67 -3.74
CA THR A 426 -72.85 -41.91 -3.88
C THR A 426 -73.36 -41.38 -5.23
N ILE A 427 -73.89 -42.31 -6.03
CA ILE A 427 -74.93 -42.24 -7.08
C ILE A 427 -75.44 -40.84 -7.51
N HIS A 428 -74.91 -40.39 -8.67
CA HIS A 428 -75.47 -39.46 -9.67
C HIS A 428 -75.73 -38.01 -9.20
N PHE A 429 -74.89 -37.02 -9.51
CA PHE A 429 -74.49 -36.57 -10.86
C PHE A 429 -73.49 -35.38 -10.65
N TYR A 430 -72.19 -35.47 -10.96
CA TYR A 430 -71.49 -34.77 -12.06
C TYR A 430 -70.01 -34.49 -11.66
N PRO A 431 -69.04 -34.44 -12.60
CA PRO A 431 -67.61 -34.38 -12.29
C PRO A 431 -67.12 -32.94 -12.05
N LYS A 432 -67.73 -32.22 -11.10
CA LYS A 432 -67.38 -30.82 -10.74
C LYS A 432 -65.88 -30.64 -10.55
N GLU A 433 -65.24 -31.59 -9.89
CA GLU A 433 -63.80 -31.58 -9.62
C GLU A 433 -62.96 -31.76 -10.88
N LYS A 434 -63.40 -32.56 -11.86
CA LYS A 434 -62.75 -32.64 -13.17
C LYS A 434 -62.71 -31.28 -13.88
N PHE A 435 -63.80 -30.50 -13.79
CA PHE A 435 -63.86 -29.15 -14.37
C PHE A 435 -63.01 -28.14 -13.58
N ILE A 436 -63.00 -28.23 -12.24
CA ILE A 436 -62.11 -27.45 -11.37
C ILE A 436 -60.64 -27.76 -11.69
N ASN A 437 -60.27 -29.03 -11.76
CA ASN A 437 -58.92 -29.48 -12.10
C ASN A 437 -58.52 -29.00 -13.50
N LYS A 438 -59.47 -28.93 -14.46
CA LYS A 438 -59.19 -28.40 -15.80
C LYS A 438 -58.92 -26.89 -15.79
N ILE A 439 -59.71 -26.11 -15.06
CA ILE A 439 -59.42 -24.68 -14.84
C ILE A 439 -58.11 -24.51 -14.09
N ALA A 440 -57.84 -25.33 -13.07
CA ALA A 440 -56.61 -25.29 -12.29
C ALA A 440 -55.38 -25.55 -13.17
N GLU A 441 -55.46 -26.48 -14.11
CA GLU A 441 -54.41 -26.73 -15.11
C GLU A 441 -54.17 -25.53 -16.03
N ILE A 442 -55.24 -24.85 -16.47
CA ILE A 442 -55.11 -23.64 -17.31
C ILE A 442 -54.52 -22.48 -16.49
N VAL A 443 -55.02 -22.26 -15.27
CA VAL A 443 -54.50 -21.22 -14.35
C VAL A 443 -53.06 -21.52 -13.95
N LYS A 444 -52.68 -22.79 -13.75
CA LYS A 444 -51.28 -23.20 -13.55
C LYS A 444 -50.39 -22.73 -14.70
N GLY A 445 -50.85 -22.89 -15.96
CA GLY A 445 -50.14 -22.37 -17.12
C GLY A 445 -49.98 -20.85 -17.11
N VAL A 446 -51.00 -20.11 -16.67
CA VAL A 446 -50.93 -18.65 -16.46
C VAL A 446 -49.90 -18.31 -15.39
N VAL A 447 -49.92 -19.01 -14.25
CA VAL A 447 -48.96 -18.84 -13.14
C VAL A 447 -47.53 -19.08 -13.65
N GLU A 448 -47.27 -20.19 -14.33
CA GLU A 448 -45.94 -20.52 -14.87
C GLU A 448 -45.47 -19.50 -15.92
N ASN A 449 -46.39 -18.95 -16.72
CA ASN A 449 -46.08 -17.89 -17.67
C ASN A 449 -45.72 -16.58 -16.95
N ASN A 450 -46.46 -16.21 -15.91
CA ASN A 450 -46.17 -15.02 -15.10
C ASN A 450 -44.84 -15.15 -14.37
N LEU A 451 -44.57 -16.30 -13.74
CA LEU A 451 -43.26 -16.58 -13.15
C LEU A 451 -42.14 -16.54 -14.20
N SER A 452 -42.39 -17.05 -15.40
CA SER A 452 -41.45 -16.95 -16.52
C SER A 452 -41.24 -15.51 -16.99
N ASN A 453 -42.22 -14.62 -16.85
CA ASN A 453 -42.08 -13.20 -17.15
C ASN A 453 -41.29 -12.45 -16.08
N VAL A 454 -41.46 -12.82 -14.80
CA VAL A 454 -40.59 -12.32 -13.71
C VAL A 454 -39.13 -12.73 -13.97
N ALA A 455 -38.89 -13.96 -14.44
CA ALA A 455 -37.55 -14.42 -14.81
C ALA A 455 -36.94 -13.69 -16.03
N LYS A 456 -37.74 -12.94 -16.80
CA LYS A 456 -37.27 -12.10 -17.93
C LYS A 456 -37.00 -10.66 -17.52
N ILE A 457 -37.30 -10.26 -16.29
CA ILE A 457 -37.03 -8.90 -15.80
C ILE A 457 -35.53 -8.64 -15.93
N LYS A 458 -35.18 -7.57 -16.63
CA LYS A 458 -33.81 -7.09 -16.72
C LYS A 458 -33.59 -6.06 -15.62
N LEU A 459 -32.86 -6.46 -14.58
CA LEU A 459 -32.40 -5.52 -13.57
C LEU A 459 -31.34 -4.60 -14.17
N ASP A 460 -31.39 -3.33 -13.78
CA ASP A 460 -30.34 -2.38 -14.06
C ASP A 460 -29.05 -2.82 -13.38
N SER A 461 -27.93 -2.62 -14.07
CA SER A 461 -26.63 -2.91 -13.52
C SER A 461 -26.27 -1.93 -12.39
N ILE A 462 -25.41 -2.40 -11.50
CA ILE A 462 -24.90 -1.57 -10.41
C ILE A 462 -23.67 -0.85 -10.92
N SER A 463 -23.79 0.47 -11.07
CA SER A 463 -22.67 1.34 -11.42
C SER A 463 -21.76 1.55 -10.21
N LEU A 464 -20.52 1.08 -10.33
CA LEU A 464 -19.42 1.31 -9.40
C LEU A 464 -18.57 2.51 -9.80
N PHE A 465 -18.84 3.14 -10.95
CA PHE A 465 -18.01 4.18 -11.55
C PHE A 465 -17.54 5.24 -10.54
N ALA A 466 -18.42 5.76 -9.69
CA ALA A 466 -18.08 6.79 -8.72
C ALA A 466 -17.16 6.35 -7.57
N VAL A 467 -17.10 5.05 -7.30
CA VAL A 467 -16.40 4.46 -6.15
C VAL A 467 -15.15 3.71 -6.61
N ASN A 468 -15.21 3.09 -7.77
CA ASN A 468 -14.13 2.35 -8.41
C ASN A 468 -13.10 3.28 -9.07
N HIS A 469 -13.48 4.52 -9.38
CA HIS A 469 -12.54 5.60 -9.69
C HIS A 469 -11.93 6.24 -8.43
N LEU A 470 -11.65 5.42 -7.40
CA LEU A 470 -10.54 5.72 -6.49
C LEU A 470 -9.28 5.79 -7.37
N LEU A 471 -8.93 6.99 -7.80
CA LEU A 471 -7.78 7.19 -8.67
C LEU A 471 -6.54 6.96 -7.84
N PHE A 472 -5.89 5.84 -8.06
CA PHE A 472 -4.56 5.63 -7.54
C PHE A 472 -3.58 6.45 -8.41
N PRO A 473 -2.56 7.06 -7.80
CA PRO A 473 -1.51 7.74 -8.54
C PRO A 473 -0.87 6.82 -9.59
N GLU A 474 -0.18 7.40 -10.57
CA GLU A 474 0.71 6.67 -11.49
C GLU A 474 -0.01 5.66 -12.41
N SER A 475 -1.24 6.01 -12.82
CA SER A 475 -2.09 5.20 -13.70
C SER A 475 -2.29 3.79 -13.13
N ASN A 476 -2.68 3.70 -11.87
CA ASN A 476 -3.13 2.46 -11.26
C ASN A 476 -4.65 2.55 -11.02
N TYR A 477 -5.32 1.41 -11.07
CA TYR A 477 -6.74 1.30 -10.82
C TYR A 477 -7.02 0.01 -10.04
N LEU A 478 -8.18 -0.04 -9.40
CA LEU A 478 -8.66 -1.22 -8.72
C LEU A 478 -9.41 -2.08 -9.73
N GLU A 479 -9.03 -3.35 -9.89
CA GLU A 479 -9.69 -4.30 -10.79
C GLU A 479 -10.39 -5.41 -10.01
N PHE A 480 -11.70 -5.55 -10.18
CA PHE A 480 -12.46 -6.65 -9.58
C PHE A 480 -12.68 -7.78 -10.56
N ASP A 481 -12.58 -9.03 -10.09
CA ASP A 481 -12.83 -10.23 -10.90
C ASP A 481 -13.88 -11.16 -10.29
N LYS A 482 -14.19 -11.01 -9.00
CA LYS A 482 -15.16 -11.83 -8.27
C LYS A 482 -16.11 -10.98 -7.45
N VAL A 483 -17.37 -11.42 -7.38
CA VAL A 483 -18.43 -10.78 -6.61
C VAL A 483 -19.33 -11.82 -5.94
N TYR A 484 -19.72 -11.55 -4.70
CA TYR A 484 -20.55 -12.42 -3.86
C TYR A 484 -21.56 -11.58 -3.06
N VAL A 485 -22.64 -12.19 -2.57
CA VAL A 485 -23.65 -11.57 -1.69
C VAL A 485 -23.98 -12.48 -0.48
N PRO A 486 -23.01 -12.73 0.43
CA PRO A 486 -23.24 -13.46 1.68
C PRO A 486 -24.17 -12.74 2.65
N GLY A 487 -24.18 -11.42 2.62
CA GLY A 487 -25.08 -10.57 3.39
C GLY A 487 -24.93 -9.16 2.84
N ASP A 488 -23.77 -8.56 3.08
CA ASP A 488 -23.24 -7.50 2.22
C ASP A 488 -22.78 -8.06 0.87
N MET A 489 -22.74 -7.21 -0.16
CA MET A 489 -22.10 -7.56 -1.43
C MET A 489 -20.60 -7.33 -1.31
N VAL A 490 -19.81 -8.33 -1.65
CA VAL A 490 -18.36 -8.35 -1.54
C VAL A 490 -17.75 -8.51 -2.92
N LEU A 491 -16.83 -7.62 -3.25
CA LEU A 491 -16.03 -7.68 -4.48
C LEU A 491 -14.56 -7.86 -4.11
N PHE A 492 -13.92 -8.88 -4.69
CA PHE A 492 -12.49 -9.12 -4.54
C PHE A 492 -11.76 -8.65 -5.78
N GLY A 493 -10.59 -8.07 -5.58
CA GLY A 493 -9.83 -7.48 -6.67
C GLY A 493 -8.38 -7.17 -6.31
N ASP A 494 -7.72 -6.52 -7.27
CA ASP A 494 -6.31 -6.20 -7.17
C ASP A 494 -6.03 -4.78 -7.68
N ILE A 495 -5.11 -4.08 -7.02
CA ILE A 495 -4.59 -2.81 -7.54
C ILE A 495 -3.53 -3.15 -8.58
N SER A 496 -3.80 -2.73 -9.82
CA SER A 496 -2.94 -2.99 -10.96
C SER A 496 -2.71 -1.72 -11.77
N PRO A 497 -1.54 -1.60 -12.43
CA PRO A 497 -1.33 -0.59 -13.46
C PRO A 497 -2.40 -0.69 -14.55
N THR A 498 -2.84 0.45 -15.09
CA THR A 498 -3.65 0.48 -16.32
C THR A 498 -2.94 -0.27 -17.42
N SER A 499 -3.65 -1.08 -18.21
CA SER A 499 -3.08 -1.82 -19.35
C SER A 499 -2.44 -0.90 -20.41
N THR A 500 -2.78 0.39 -20.40
CA THR A 500 -2.21 1.45 -21.24
C THR A 500 -1.08 2.23 -20.57
N ALA A 501 -0.77 1.99 -19.29
CA ALA A 501 0.25 2.74 -18.58
C ALA A 501 1.64 2.39 -19.15
N PHE A 502 2.37 3.40 -19.61
CA PHE A 502 3.74 3.25 -20.06
C PHE A 502 4.68 3.26 -18.85
N LYS A 503 5.40 2.17 -18.60
CA LYS A 503 6.24 1.98 -17.41
C LYS A 503 7.57 1.32 -17.76
N ILE A 504 8.61 1.67 -17.00
CA ILE A 504 9.87 0.91 -16.95
C ILE A 504 9.69 -0.21 -15.93
N ASN A 505 10.17 -1.42 -16.25
CA ASN A 505 10.00 -2.59 -15.38
C ASN A 505 10.85 -2.48 -14.11
N ASP A 506 12.10 -2.00 -14.23
CA ASP A 506 13.00 -1.76 -13.10
C ASP A 506 12.92 -0.30 -12.65
N LEU A 507 12.03 0.01 -11.69
CA LEU A 507 11.83 1.39 -11.22
C LEU A 507 13.00 1.92 -10.39
N GLN A 508 13.64 1.04 -9.63
CA GLN A 508 14.79 1.36 -8.78
C GLN A 508 15.89 0.32 -8.96
N LEU A 509 17.12 0.80 -9.04
CA LEU A 509 18.31 -0.04 -9.19
C LEU A 509 19.46 0.53 -8.36
N THR A 510 20.21 -0.32 -7.66
CA THR A 510 21.48 0.08 -7.03
C THR A 510 22.61 -0.76 -7.61
N ILE A 511 23.54 -0.12 -8.32
CA ILE A 511 24.63 -0.81 -9.01
C ILE A 511 25.97 -0.09 -8.85
N PRO A 512 27.10 -0.80 -8.83
CA PRO A 512 28.40 -0.18 -8.81
C PRO A 512 28.80 0.38 -10.18
N VAL A 513 29.80 1.26 -10.21
CA VAL A 513 30.47 1.73 -11.43
C VAL A 513 30.92 0.59 -12.34
N LYS A 514 31.11 0.87 -13.64
CA LYS A 514 31.55 -0.08 -14.69
C LYS A 514 30.61 -1.25 -14.96
N THR A 515 29.43 -1.27 -14.36
CA THR A 515 28.40 -2.28 -14.63
C THR A 515 27.50 -1.86 -15.79
N LYS A 516 26.82 -2.85 -16.37
CA LYS A 516 25.81 -2.64 -17.39
C LYS A 516 24.47 -3.17 -16.90
N HIS A 517 23.40 -2.49 -17.28
CA HIS A 517 22.02 -2.91 -17.02
C HIS A 517 21.17 -2.62 -18.24
N LYS A 518 20.28 -3.54 -18.60
CA LYS A 518 19.34 -3.34 -19.69
C LYS A 518 17.98 -2.95 -19.14
N PHE A 519 17.57 -1.71 -19.40
CA PHE A 519 16.23 -1.27 -19.06
C PHE A 519 15.22 -1.75 -20.11
N THR A 520 14.05 -2.14 -19.62
CA THR A 520 12.93 -2.58 -20.47
C THR A 520 11.64 -1.92 -20.02
N THR A 521 10.71 -1.77 -20.96
CA THR A 521 9.36 -1.28 -20.68
C THR A 521 8.36 -2.42 -20.59
N ASN A 522 7.21 -2.16 -20.00
CA ASN A 522 6.09 -3.12 -19.95
C ASN A 522 5.41 -3.32 -21.32
N THR A 523 5.77 -2.51 -22.32
CA THR A 523 5.28 -2.61 -23.70
C THR A 523 6.42 -2.92 -24.66
N ASN A 524 6.09 -3.49 -25.84
CA ASN A 524 7.03 -3.68 -26.96
C ASN A 524 7.08 -2.45 -27.89
N ALA A 525 6.73 -1.26 -27.38
CA ALA A 525 6.76 -0.03 -28.18
C ALA A 525 8.20 0.35 -28.55
N THR A 526 8.35 1.13 -29.62
CA THR A 526 9.63 1.80 -29.91
C THR A 526 9.80 2.95 -28.91
N VAL A 527 10.92 2.94 -28.17
CA VAL A 527 11.19 3.86 -27.07
C VAL A 527 12.50 4.58 -27.32
N ASN A 528 12.52 5.88 -27.07
CA ASN A 528 13.74 6.67 -26.98
C ASN A 528 14.18 6.77 -25.51
N TRP A 529 15.41 6.36 -25.23
CA TRP A 529 15.99 6.38 -23.88
C TRP A 529 16.91 7.59 -23.68
N SER A 530 16.90 8.16 -22.47
CA SER A 530 17.82 9.22 -22.05
C SER A 530 18.22 9.06 -20.58
N ILE A 531 19.31 9.72 -20.19
CA ILE A 531 19.81 9.77 -18.82
C ILE A 531 19.99 11.21 -18.34
N THR A 532 19.81 11.43 -17.04
CA THR A 532 20.13 12.69 -16.36
C THR A 532 20.65 12.41 -14.96
N PRO A 533 21.82 12.94 -14.56
CA PRO A 533 22.79 13.70 -15.36
C PRO A 533 23.54 12.85 -16.39
N ALA A 534 24.04 13.48 -17.46
CA ALA A 534 24.68 12.78 -18.59
C ALA A 534 26.11 12.29 -18.28
N GLU A 535 26.79 12.92 -17.33
CA GLU A 535 28.12 12.52 -16.86
C GLU A 535 28.10 11.22 -16.04
N LEU A 536 26.92 10.76 -15.61
CA LEU A 536 26.75 9.54 -14.81
C LEU A 536 26.50 8.29 -15.67
N GLY A 537 27.19 8.19 -16.81
CA GLY A 537 27.20 7.00 -17.66
C GLY A 537 26.73 7.26 -19.08
N SER A 538 26.30 6.21 -19.77
CA SER A 538 25.71 6.30 -21.12
C SER A 538 24.55 5.31 -21.25
N ILE A 539 23.52 5.67 -22.01
CA ILE A 539 22.43 4.75 -22.39
C ILE A 539 22.30 4.74 -23.91
N ASP A 540 22.16 3.54 -24.48
CA ASP A 540 21.79 3.43 -25.88
C ASP A 540 20.32 3.85 -26.07
N ALA A 541 20.11 4.88 -26.88
CA ALA A 541 18.82 5.53 -27.06
C ALA A 541 17.72 4.61 -27.62
N ASN A 542 18.06 3.48 -28.26
CA ASN A 542 17.09 2.58 -28.92
C ASN A 542 16.89 1.26 -28.18
N THR A 543 17.91 0.78 -27.46
CA THR A 543 17.92 -0.54 -26.82
C THR A 543 17.73 -0.50 -25.31
N GLY A 544 17.98 0.66 -24.67
CA GLY A 544 17.90 0.81 -23.22
C GLY A 544 19.10 0.21 -22.47
N ASP A 545 20.19 -0.12 -23.19
CA ASP A 545 21.42 -0.65 -22.59
C ASP A 545 22.18 0.50 -21.90
N TYR A 546 22.11 0.52 -20.57
CA TYR A 546 22.83 1.47 -19.72
C TYR A 546 24.20 0.92 -19.32
N THR A 547 25.22 1.78 -19.39
CA THR A 547 26.58 1.52 -18.89
C THR A 547 26.95 2.59 -17.86
N ALA A 548 27.18 2.14 -16.62
CA ALA A 548 27.64 2.99 -15.54
C ALA A 548 29.05 3.55 -15.85
N PRO A 549 29.39 4.76 -15.36
CA PRO A 549 30.69 5.39 -15.61
C PRO A 549 31.82 4.62 -14.92
N ASP A 550 33.07 4.98 -15.22
CA ASP A 550 34.24 4.35 -14.59
C ASP A 550 34.42 4.73 -13.11
N LYS A 551 34.03 5.96 -12.76
CA LYS A 551 34.17 6.55 -11.42
C LYS A 551 33.02 7.51 -11.16
N ILE A 552 32.71 7.72 -9.88
CA ILE A 552 31.74 8.71 -9.38
C ILE A 552 32.34 9.49 -8.21
N LYS A 553 31.72 10.60 -7.83
CA LYS A 553 32.12 11.44 -6.69
C LYS A 553 31.38 10.97 -5.44
N GLY A 554 32.11 10.89 -4.34
CA GLY A 554 31.54 10.62 -3.01
C GLY A 554 30.94 9.21 -2.91
N ASN A 555 30.04 9.05 -1.93
CA ASN A 555 29.58 7.72 -1.49
C ASN A 555 28.58 7.06 -2.43
N SER A 556 27.78 7.87 -3.12
CA SER A 556 26.91 7.43 -4.20
C SER A 556 26.40 8.64 -4.98
N GLN A 557 25.95 8.41 -6.22
CA GLN A 557 25.27 9.41 -7.03
C GLN A 557 24.00 8.82 -7.62
N VAL A 558 22.98 9.64 -7.81
CA VAL A 558 21.69 9.23 -8.36
C VAL A 558 21.61 9.66 -9.82
N VAL A 559 21.27 8.73 -10.71
CA VAL A 559 20.95 9.00 -12.11
C VAL A 559 19.51 8.59 -12.39
N THR A 560 18.81 9.42 -13.16
CA THR A 560 17.46 9.14 -13.64
C THR A 560 17.55 8.66 -15.08
N ILE A 561 16.94 7.51 -15.36
CA ILE A 561 16.75 6.99 -16.70
C ILE A 561 15.32 7.35 -17.14
N THR A 562 15.16 7.92 -18.34
CA THR A 562 13.85 8.25 -18.90
C THR A 562 13.62 7.49 -20.19
N ALA A 563 12.53 6.75 -20.25
CA ALA A 563 11.96 6.18 -21.46
C ALA A 563 10.90 7.13 -22.01
N THR A 564 10.92 7.38 -23.32
CA THR A 564 9.86 8.12 -24.03
C THR A 564 9.31 7.28 -25.18
N ASP A 565 8.02 6.97 -25.14
CA ASP A 565 7.33 6.28 -26.25
C ASP A 565 7.33 7.17 -27.50
N SER A 566 7.90 6.66 -28.59
CA SER A 566 8.10 7.42 -29.83
C SER A 566 6.80 7.78 -30.57
N LYS A 567 5.67 7.14 -30.27
CA LYS A 567 4.37 7.39 -30.89
C LYS A 567 3.50 8.29 -30.04
N THR A 568 3.44 8.04 -28.74
CA THR A 568 2.51 8.73 -27.82
C THR A 568 3.16 9.88 -27.05
N ASN A 569 4.49 9.97 -27.04
CA ASN A 569 5.28 10.84 -26.15
C ASN A 569 5.05 10.59 -24.65
N ALA A 570 4.45 9.44 -24.28
CA ALA A 570 4.37 9.03 -22.89
C ALA A 570 5.77 8.83 -22.31
N LYS A 571 5.99 9.29 -21.08
CA LYS A 571 7.28 9.19 -20.38
C LYS A 571 7.17 8.28 -19.17
N ALA A 572 8.22 7.49 -18.96
CA ALA A 572 8.42 6.71 -17.74
C ALA A 572 9.85 6.91 -17.26
N SER A 573 10.04 6.92 -15.94
CA SER A 573 11.34 7.14 -15.32
C SER A 573 11.75 5.93 -14.47
N ALA A 574 13.05 5.77 -14.26
CA ALA A 574 13.65 4.86 -13.29
C ALA A 574 14.79 5.59 -12.57
N VAL A 575 15.04 5.22 -11.31
CA VAL A 575 16.11 5.80 -10.49
C VAL A 575 17.20 4.76 -10.29
N VAL A 576 18.43 5.14 -10.59
CA VAL A 576 19.62 4.31 -10.36
C VAL A 576 20.52 5.00 -9.35
N THR A 577 20.81 4.31 -8.26
CA THR A 577 21.82 4.69 -7.28
C THR A 577 23.15 4.04 -7.66
N LEU A 578 24.10 4.85 -8.09
CA LEU A 578 25.45 4.42 -8.43
C LEU A 578 26.33 4.37 -7.20
N LEU A 579 27.05 3.26 -7.02
CA LEU A 579 28.04 3.07 -5.95
C LEU A 579 29.47 3.12 -6.52
N PRO A 580 30.45 3.67 -5.77
CA PRO A 580 31.83 3.80 -6.25
C PRO A 580 32.56 2.46 -6.36
N SER A 581 32.05 1.42 -5.71
CA SER A 581 32.58 0.06 -5.74
C SER A 581 31.48 -0.93 -5.40
N SER A 582 31.63 -2.20 -5.79
CA SER A 582 30.70 -3.26 -5.42
C SER A 582 30.81 -3.69 -3.95
N VAL A 583 31.87 -3.24 -3.28
CA VAL A 583 32.13 -3.36 -1.84
C VAL A 583 32.19 -1.95 -1.26
N SER A 584 31.41 -1.69 -0.22
CA SER A 584 31.51 -0.47 0.57
C SER A 584 31.45 -0.80 2.05
N VAL A 585 32.37 -0.25 2.83
CA VAL A 585 32.52 -0.50 4.25
C VAL A 585 32.24 0.76 5.08
N SER A 586 31.46 0.57 6.14
CA SER A 586 31.11 1.62 7.10
C SER A 586 31.28 1.15 8.55
N PRO A 587 31.83 1.98 9.47
CA PRO A 587 32.47 3.28 9.20
C PRO A 587 33.76 3.14 8.38
N SER A 588 34.26 4.24 7.83
CA SER A 588 35.47 4.26 6.98
C SER A 588 36.71 4.77 7.72
N PHE A 589 36.52 5.54 8.80
CA PHE A 589 37.56 5.83 9.77
C PHE A 589 37.01 5.84 11.19
N VAL A 590 37.75 5.24 12.13
CA VAL A 590 37.39 5.19 13.55
C VAL A 590 38.62 5.36 14.43
N VAL A 591 38.47 6.11 15.50
CA VAL A 591 39.48 6.26 16.56
C VAL A 591 39.15 5.33 17.71
N ILE A 592 40.13 4.57 18.20
CA ILE A 592 40.03 3.73 19.39
C ILE A 592 41.14 4.16 20.36
N ASN A 593 40.76 4.60 21.55
CA ASN A 593 41.69 4.93 22.62
C ASN A 593 41.95 3.69 23.49
N GLU A 594 43.17 3.54 23.98
CA GLU A 594 43.55 2.41 24.83
C GLU A 594 42.73 2.38 26.14
N ASN A 595 42.19 3.51 26.57
CA ASN A 595 41.36 3.65 27.76
C ASN A 595 39.86 3.42 27.52
N ASP A 596 39.44 3.21 26.26
CA ASP A 596 38.03 3.00 25.94
C ASP A 596 37.54 1.67 26.55
N VAL A 597 36.32 1.70 27.09
CA VAL A 597 35.70 0.52 27.75
C VAL A 597 35.40 -0.57 26.71
N ASN A 598 34.90 -0.15 25.53
CA ASN A 598 34.70 -1.01 24.37
C ASN A 598 35.73 -0.63 23.32
N LYS A 599 36.72 -1.49 23.09
CA LYS A 599 37.80 -1.26 22.11
C LYS A 599 37.55 -1.95 20.77
N GLU A 600 36.45 -2.68 20.65
CA GLU A 600 36.11 -3.41 19.42
C GLU A 600 35.37 -2.49 18.44
N ALA A 601 35.64 -2.66 17.15
CA ALA A 601 34.93 -1.96 16.09
C ALA A 601 34.26 -2.98 15.16
N ASN A 602 33.03 -2.70 14.74
CA ASN A 602 32.31 -3.56 13.79
C ASN A 602 32.17 -2.82 12.46
N PHE A 603 32.53 -3.51 11.38
CA PHE A 603 32.45 -2.98 10.03
C PHE A 603 31.35 -3.70 9.24
N ALA A 604 30.45 -2.92 8.67
CA ALA A 604 29.37 -3.43 7.83
C ALA A 604 29.74 -3.30 6.35
N VAL A 605 29.47 -4.37 5.58
CA VAL A 605 29.67 -4.39 4.12
C VAL A 605 28.34 -4.26 3.41
N TYR A 606 28.31 -3.44 2.36
CA TYR A 606 27.18 -3.30 1.46
C TYR A 606 26.57 -4.65 1.04
N GLY A 607 25.24 -4.77 1.21
CA GLY A 607 24.44 -5.90 0.73
C GLY A 607 24.69 -7.22 1.45
N ASN A 608 25.33 -7.20 2.63
CA ASN A 608 25.79 -8.41 3.35
C ASN A 608 26.57 -9.37 2.43
N LYS A 609 27.28 -8.80 1.44
CA LYS A 609 28.11 -9.58 0.54
C LYS A 609 29.20 -10.26 1.34
N LYS A 610 29.45 -11.53 0.99
CA LYS A 610 30.60 -12.24 1.51
C LYS A 610 31.87 -11.57 0.98
N VAL A 611 32.74 -11.18 1.90
CA VAL A 611 34.05 -10.61 1.62
C VAL A 611 35.11 -11.32 2.43
N ASN A 612 36.35 -11.23 1.97
CA ASN A 612 37.52 -11.65 2.72
C ASN A 612 38.11 -10.44 3.43
N TRP A 613 38.12 -10.48 4.76
CA TRP A 613 38.72 -9.47 5.61
C TRP A 613 40.20 -9.75 5.85
N ASN A 614 41.03 -8.71 5.77
CA ASN A 614 42.41 -8.79 6.20
C ASN A 614 42.88 -7.46 6.83
N VAL A 615 43.92 -7.55 7.67
CA VAL A 615 44.67 -6.39 8.11
C VAL A 615 45.82 -6.19 7.12
N GLU A 616 45.79 -5.10 6.37
CA GLU A 616 46.79 -4.78 5.35
C GLU A 616 48.03 -4.12 5.96
N THR A 617 47.82 -3.18 6.90
CA THR A 617 48.89 -2.46 7.60
C THR A 617 48.63 -2.48 9.10
N GLY A 618 49.70 -2.50 9.91
CA GLY A 618 49.57 -2.60 11.36
C GLY A 618 49.12 -3.98 11.84
N THR A 619 49.61 -5.06 11.22
CA THR A 619 49.25 -6.45 11.54
C THR A 619 49.54 -6.85 12.98
N ASP A 620 50.49 -6.16 13.64
CA ASP A 620 50.81 -6.37 15.07
C ASP A 620 49.83 -5.62 16.00
N TYR A 621 48.90 -4.85 15.44
CA TYR A 621 48.03 -3.93 16.16
C TYR A 621 46.55 -4.34 16.16
N GLY A 622 46.25 -5.58 15.79
CA GLY A 622 44.92 -6.17 15.99
C GLY A 622 44.61 -7.25 14.97
N VAL A 623 43.44 -7.85 15.12
CA VAL A 623 42.90 -8.84 14.19
C VAL A 623 41.48 -8.47 13.79
N VAL A 624 41.10 -8.81 12.55
CA VAL A 624 39.72 -8.72 12.06
C VAL A 624 39.19 -10.13 11.82
N ASP A 625 37.98 -10.40 12.27
CA ASP A 625 37.33 -11.69 12.04
C ASP A 625 36.53 -11.73 10.72
N ALA A 626 35.95 -12.89 10.40
CA ALA A 626 35.18 -13.08 9.17
C ALA A 626 33.87 -12.24 9.11
N ASN A 627 33.40 -11.72 10.24
CA ASN A 627 32.20 -10.88 10.33
C ASN A 627 32.55 -9.39 10.27
N GLY A 628 33.83 -9.03 10.07
CA GLY A 628 34.26 -7.63 10.06
C GLY A 628 34.39 -7.02 11.46
N LYS A 629 34.46 -7.85 12.51
CA LYS A 629 34.73 -7.38 13.86
C LYS A 629 36.24 -7.26 14.08
N TYR A 630 36.69 -6.06 14.39
CA TYR A 630 38.08 -5.76 14.70
C TYR A 630 38.32 -5.75 16.20
N THR A 631 39.39 -6.45 16.62
CA THR A 631 39.85 -6.55 18.01
C THR A 631 41.28 -6.05 18.11
N PRO A 632 41.53 -4.90 18.77
CA PRO A 632 42.89 -4.39 18.98
C PRO A 632 43.61 -5.17 20.09
N PRO A 633 44.95 -5.04 20.23
CA PRO A 633 45.73 -5.68 21.28
C PRO A 633 45.42 -5.09 22.66
N ALA A 634 45.84 -5.77 23.72
CA ALA A 634 45.60 -5.32 25.10
C ALA A 634 46.26 -3.96 25.42
N SER A 635 47.41 -3.68 24.81
CA SER A 635 48.19 -2.44 24.97
C SER A 635 48.58 -1.87 23.61
N PHE A 636 48.54 -0.55 23.47
CA PHE A 636 48.85 0.11 22.20
C PHE A 636 50.28 0.68 22.23
N PRO A 637 51.00 0.72 21.10
CA PRO A 637 52.29 1.38 21.04
C PRO A 637 52.16 2.88 21.31
N ALA A 638 53.25 3.48 21.79
CA ALA A 638 53.34 4.92 22.04
C ALA A 638 52.88 5.76 20.83
N GLY A 639 52.04 6.77 21.08
CA GLY A 639 51.58 7.71 20.05
C GLY A 639 50.30 7.30 19.34
N TYR A 640 50.27 7.63 18.05
CA TYR A 640 49.18 7.37 17.10
C TYR A 640 49.62 6.28 16.13
N ASN A 641 48.88 5.16 16.13
CA ASN A 641 49.17 3.99 15.31
C ASN A 641 47.99 3.71 14.41
N MET A 642 48.22 3.70 13.10
CA MET A 642 47.16 3.42 12.14
C MET A 642 47.16 1.96 11.73
N VAL A 643 45.97 1.41 11.58
CA VAL A 643 45.72 0.06 11.06
C VAL A 643 44.77 0.20 9.88
N THR A 644 45.15 -0.36 8.73
CA THR A 644 44.28 -0.41 7.56
C THR A 644 43.72 -1.82 7.43
N VAL A 645 42.40 -1.93 7.51
CA VAL A 645 41.66 -3.17 7.27
C VAL A 645 41.07 -3.12 5.87
N THR A 646 41.19 -4.20 5.11
CA THR A 646 40.63 -4.29 3.76
C THR A 646 39.58 -5.40 3.70
N ALA A 647 38.44 -5.09 3.08
CA ALA A 647 37.44 -6.07 2.64
C ALA A 647 37.57 -6.28 1.14
N VAL A 648 37.76 -7.54 0.71
CA VAL A 648 37.88 -7.91 -0.71
C VAL A 648 36.73 -8.84 -1.11
N ALA A 649 35.96 -8.48 -2.13
CA ALA A 649 34.92 -9.33 -2.71
C ALA A 649 35.50 -10.36 -3.70
N ASP A 650 34.69 -11.37 -4.03
CA ASP A 650 35.06 -12.45 -4.95
C ASP A 650 35.42 -11.97 -6.36
N ASN A 651 34.88 -10.82 -6.79
CA ASN A 651 35.20 -10.19 -8.07
C ASN A 651 36.49 -9.35 -8.04
N GLY A 652 37.19 -9.31 -6.90
CA GLY A 652 38.43 -8.55 -6.69
C GLY A 652 38.23 -7.09 -6.29
N ASP A 653 36.99 -6.58 -6.26
CA ASP A 653 36.73 -5.25 -5.72
C ASP A 653 37.04 -5.22 -4.23
N LEU A 654 37.54 -4.08 -3.75
CA LEU A 654 37.87 -3.92 -2.35
C LEU A 654 37.52 -2.53 -1.83
N ASP A 655 37.34 -2.44 -0.53
CA ASP A 655 37.21 -1.19 0.20
C ASP A 655 38.00 -1.27 1.52
N LYS A 656 38.41 -0.10 2.03
CA LYS A 656 39.35 0.01 3.14
C LYS A 656 38.74 0.79 4.30
N VAL A 657 39.13 0.38 5.51
CA VAL A 657 38.86 1.09 6.75
C VAL A 657 40.17 1.45 7.41
N ASN A 658 40.29 2.70 7.85
CA ASN A 658 41.44 3.14 8.62
C ASN A 658 41.07 3.30 10.09
N ILE A 659 41.82 2.64 10.96
CA ILE A 659 41.60 2.63 12.39
C ILE A 659 42.78 3.35 13.03
N LEU A 660 42.52 4.38 13.83
CA LEU A 660 43.54 5.08 14.59
C LEU A 660 43.53 4.60 16.05
N LEU A 661 44.59 3.89 16.44
CA LEU A 661 44.81 3.48 17.82
C LEU A 661 45.62 4.54 18.56
N ILE A 662 45.08 5.04 19.66
CA ILE A 662 45.71 6.07 20.51
C ILE A 662 46.09 5.44 21.85
N SER A 663 47.39 5.38 22.15
CA SER A 663 47.86 4.88 23.46
C SER A 663 47.40 5.78 24.61
N LYS A 664 47.17 5.19 25.78
CA LYS A 664 46.74 5.89 27.01
C LYS A 664 47.68 7.00 27.47
N ASN A 665 48.95 6.94 27.06
CA ASN A 665 49.97 7.93 27.42
C ASN A 665 50.14 9.03 26.35
N THR A 666 49.39 8.95 25.25
CA THR A 666 49.44 9.91 24.16
C THR A 666 48.67 11.18 24.52
N LYS A 667 49.34 12.32 24.39
CA LYS A 667 48.77 13.66 24.56
C LYS A 667 48.51 14.27 23.19
N ALA A 668 47.26 14.69 22.97
CA ALA A 668 46.85 15.47 21.82
C ALA A 668 47.37 16.91 21.93
N GLU A 669 48.66 17.10 21.68
CA GLU A 669 49.36 18.36 21.93
C GLU A 669 49.25 19.35 20.78
N PHE A 670 49.29 18.83 19.55
CA PHE A 670 49.34 19.67 18.36
C PHE A 670 47.96 19.71 17.70
N LYS A 671 47.35 20.89 17.70
CA LYS A 671 46.16 21.14 16.89
C LYS A 671 46.60 21.40 15.45
N ILE A 672 46.04 20.67 14.50
CA ILE A 672 46.25 20.91 13.07
C ILE A 672 45.01 21.65 12.53
N ASP A 673 45.25 22.75 11.82
CA ASP A 673 44.22 23.55 11.17
C ASP A 673 44.40 23.54 9.64
N PRO A 674 43.37 23.14 8.86
CA PRO A 674 42.12 22.54 9.33
C PRO A 674 42.33 21.11 9.85
N SER A 675 41.46 20.64 10.75
CA SER A 675 41.53 19.29 11.31
C SER A 675 41.07 18.20 10.34
N TYR A 676 40.33 18.58 9.29
CA TYR A 676 40.05 17.75 8.13
C TYR A 676 39.66 18.62 6.93
N ASN A 677 39.75 18.07 5.71
CA ASN A 677 39.28 18.76 4.51
C ASN A 677 37.75 18.71 4.41
N GLN A 678 37.12 19.88 4.38
CA GLN A 678 35.67 19.97 4.18
C GLN A 678 35.26 19.79 2.71
N GLU A 679 36.16 20.14 1.79
CA GLU A 679 36.00 19.88 0.36
C GLU A 679 36.80 18.65 -0.04
N LEU A 680 36.20 17.82 -0.90
CA LEU A 680 36.80 16.59 -1.39
C LEU A 680 38.05 16.91 -2.23
N LEU A 681 39.21 16.36 -1.86
CA LEU A 681 40.46 16.57 -2.61
C LEU A 681 40.53 15.59 -3.78
N THR A 682 40.59 16.14 -4.99
CA THR A 682 40.76 15.38 -6.23
C THR A 682 42.25 15.20 -6.57
N PRO A 683 42.61 14.33 -7.54
CA PRO A 683 43.98 14.20 -8.02
C PRO A 683 44.70 15.54 -8.22
N ASP A 684 45.93 15.61 -7.71
CA ASP A 684 46.82 16.78 -7.76
C ASP A 684 46.32 18.01 -6.98
N ALA A 685 45.21 17.91 -6.25
CA ALA A 685 44.73 18.99 -5.40
C ALA A 685 45.73 19.30 -4.28
N VAL A 686 45.92 20.58 -4.01
CA VAL A 686 46.86 21.08 -3.00
C VAL A 686 46.08 21.67 -1.84
N MET A 687 46.46 21.30 -0.62
CA MET A 687 45.85 21.81 0.60
C MET A 687 46.93 22.18 1.61
N LYS A 688 46.73 23.28 2.34
CA LYS A 688 47.63 23.71 3.39
C LYS A 688 47.06 23.35 4.76
N PHE A 689 47.93 22.81 5.60
CA PHE A 689 47.70 22.55 7.01
C PHE A 689 48.67 23.40 7.82
N SER A 690 48.27 23.79 9.01
CA SER A 690 49.18 24.46 9.94
C SER A 690 49.03 23.93 11.35
N SER A 691 50.14 23.98 12.10
CA SER A 691 50.13 23.69 13.53
C SER A 691 51.09 24.65 14.22
N VAL A 692 50.81 24.96 15.48
CA VAL A 692 51.59 25.89 16.28
C VAL A 692 52.35 25.16 17.37
N GLY A 693 53.57 25.60 17.61
CA GLY A 693 54.43 25.16 18.69
C GLY A 693 54.92 26.33 19.55
N ASN A 694 55.57 26.00 20.66
CA ASN A 694 56.29 26.95 21.51
C ASN A 694 57.70 26.44 21.80
N ASP A 695 58.48 27.22 22.55
CA ASP A 695 59.88 26.91 22.92
C ASP A 695 60.09 25.52 23.56
N LEU A 696 59.04 24.91 24.11
CA LEU A 696 59.06 23.59 24.75
C LEU A 696 58.46 22.47 23.89
N THR A 697 57.75 22.84 22.82
CA THR A 697 56.95 21.95 21.97
C THR A 697 56.97 22.39 20.51
N SER A 698 57.80 21.76 19.67
CA SER A 698 57.78 22.00 18.23
C SER A 698 57.07 20.86 17.48
N PRO A 699 56.03 21.15 16.65
CA PRO A 699 55.40 20.20 15.72
C PRO A 699 56.34 19.95 14.52
N SER A 700 57.47 19.30 14.78
CA SER A 700 58.61 19.22 13.87
C SER A 700 58.58 18.02 12.93
N GLU A 701 57.85 16.96 13.27
CA GLU A 701 57.80 15.72 12.48
C GLU A 701 56.41 15.55 11.88
N TRP A 702 56.28 15.82 10.57
CA TRP A 702 55.04 15.63 9.81
C TRP A 702 55.14 14.35 8.98
N SER A 703 54.09 13.54 9.00
CA SER A 703 54.04 12.27 8.27
C SER A 703 52.61 11.94 7.82
N LEU A 704 52.49 11.13 6.77
CA LEU A 704 51.21 10.65 6.24
C LEU A 704 51.04 9.17 6.60
N MET A 705 49.81 8.76 6.95
CA MET A 705 49.47 7.37 7.22
C MET A 705 48.17 7.02 6.48
N PRO A 706 48.18 6.12 5.46
CA PRO A 706 49.37 5.60 4.80
C PRO A 706 50.15 6.71 4.08
N GLU A 707 51.36 6.41 3.61
CA GLU A 707 52.17 7.33 2.79
C GLU A 707 51.52 7.52 1.41
N ARG A 708 50.50 8.37 1.35
CA ARG A 708 49.67 8.61 0.16
C ARG A 708 49.58 10.09 -0.17
N GLY A 709 50.21 10.48 -1.27
CA GLY A 709 50.45 11.89 -1.64
C GLY A 709 51.77 12.42 -1.06
N ASP A 710 52.02 13.70 -1.24
CA ASP A 710 53.25 14.38 -0.80
C ASP A 710 52.94 15.44 0.25
N ILE A 711 53.81 15.57 1.26
CA ILE A 711 53.73 16.64 2.27
C ILE A 711 55.04 17.42 2.30
N LYS A 712 54.96 18.74 2.18
CA LYS A 712 56.11 19.65 2.26
C LYS A 712 55.90 20.66 3.38
N VAL A 713 56.74 20.61 4.39
CA VAL A 713 56.70 21.54 5.53
C VAL A 713 57.61 22.74 5.21
N GLY A 714 57.08 23.94 5.29
CA GLY A 714 57.87 25.18 5.16
C GLY A 714 58.64 25.49 6.44
N GLU A 715 59.55 26.47 6.35
CA GLU A 715 60.22 27.03 7.53
C GLU A 715 59.19 27.62 8.51
N PRO A 716 59.40 27.49 9.84
CA PRO A 716 58.48 28.02 10.83
C PRO A 716 58.45 29.55 10.79
N GLU A 717 57.25 30.11 10.85
CA GLU A 717 57.03 31.55 10.98
C GLU A 717 56.80 31.90 12.44
N ILE A 718 57.50 32.93 12.95
CA ILE A 718 57.24 33.45 14.30
C ILE A 718 55.95 34.28 14.25
N THR A 719 54.99 33.89 15.05
CA THR A 719 53.68 34.56 15.20
C THR A 719 53.40 34.81 16.69
N LYS A 720 52.32 35.53 17.01
CA LYS A 720 51.93 35.81 18.41
C LYS A 720 50.71 34.98 18.79
N ASP A 721 50.75 34.38 19.99
CA ASP A 721 49.56 33.73 20.57
C ASP A 721 48.54 34.77 21.09
N GLU A 722 47.43 34.29 21.65
CA GLU A 722 46.37 35.14 22.22
C GLU A 722 46.82 35.98 23.43
N PHE A 723 48.00 35.68 24.00
CA PHE A 723 48.61 36.38 25.12
C PHE A 723 49.81 37.25 24.71
N GLY A 724 50.16 37.30 23.42
CA GLY A 724 51.28 38.08 22.89
C GLY A 724 52.66 37.41 23.02
N ASN A 725 52.73 36.12 23.34
CA ASN A 725 53.97 35.34 23.34
C ASN A 725 54.34 34.95 21.91
N ASP A 726 55.65 34.87 21.63
CA ASP A 726 56.13 34.32 20.37
C ASP A 726 55.85 32.82 20.30
N ILE A 727 55.21 32.39 19.22
CA ILE A 727 54.93 30.98 18.90
C ILE A 727 55.38 30.70 17.47
N GLU A 728 55.84 29.47 17.24
CA GLU A 728 56.26 29.01 15.91
C GLU A 728 55.08 28.40 15.18
N LYS A 729 54.70 28.98 14.04
CA LYS A 729 53.67 28.44 13.15
C LYS A 729 54.33 27.67 12.02
N TYR A 730 54.07 26.36 11.99
CA TYR A 730 54.51 25.47 10.92
C TYR A 730 53.39 25.33 9.90
N THR A 731 53.71 25.51 8.61
CA THR A 731 52.77 25.31 7.51
C THR A 731 53.22 24.13 6.65
N ALA A 732 52.36 23.12 6.52
CA ALA A 732 52.58 21.95 5.70
C ALA A 732 51.66 21.98 4.47
N THR A 733 52.24 21.90 3.28
CA THR A 733 51.52 21.83 2.01
C THR A 733 51.39 20.38 1.58
N TYR A 734 50.18 19.85 1.63
CA TYR A 734 49.82 18.53 1.12
C TYR A 734 49.48 18.61 -0.37
N THR A 735 49.93 17.63 -1.14
CA THR A 735 49.55 17.41 -2.54
C THR A 735 48.96 16.02 -2.68
N ALA A 736 47.69 15.96 -3.10
CA ALA A 736 46.99 14.71 -3.33
C ALA A 736 47.68 13.90 -4.46
N PRO A 737 47.74 12.57 -4.35
CA PRO A 737 48.34 11.74 -5.38
C PRO A 737 47.56 11.84 -6.71
N SER A 738 48.25 11.66 -7.83
CA SER A 738 47.64 11.74 -9.17
C SER A 738 46.77 10.53 -9.52
N ASP A 739 46.94 9.40 -8.82
CA ASP A 739 46.35 8.10 -9.14
C ASP A 739 45.17 7.71 -8.24
N ILE A 740 44.34 8.67 -7.82
CA ILE A 740 43.15 8.37 -7.01
C ILE A 740 42.09 7.65 -7.86
N THR A 741 41.82 6.39 -7.50
CA THR A 741 40.87 5.52 -8.20
C THR A 741 39.56 5.33 -7.46
N ARG A 742 39.54 5.59 -6.15
CA ARG A 742 38.39 5.47 -5.24
C ARG A 742 38.53 6.46 -4.10
N SER A 743 37.48 6.61 -3.28
CA SER A 743 37.57 7.36 -2.03
C SER A 743 38.60 6.73 -1.10
N GLU A 744 39.52 7.54 -0.57
CA GLU A 744 40.57 7.10 0.35
C GLU A 744 40.67 8.04 1.54
N ILE A 745 41.12 7.51 2.67
CA ILE A 745 41.40 8.28 3.88
C ILE A 745 42.90 8.22 4.15
N VAL A 746 43.47 9.40 4.37
CA VAL A 746 44.87 9.60 4.75
C VAL A 746 44.90 10.40 6.05
N LEU A 747 45.67 9.95 7.02
CA LEU A 747 45.91 10.66 8.25
C LEU A 747 47.18 11.50 8.13
N LEU A 748 47.06 12.81 8.29
CA LEU A 748 48.21 13.69 8.48
C LEU A 748 48.55 13.71 9.96
N ARG A 749 49.70 13.16 10.33
CA ARG A 749 50.19 13.11 11.70
C ARG A 749 51.31 14.12 11.89
N VAL A 750 51.29 14.81 13.03
CA VAL A 750 52.41 15.64 13.49
C VAL A 750 52.87 15.20 14.88
N THR A 751 54.18 15.13 15.10
CA THR A 751 54.78 14.78 16.39
C THR A 751 55.90 15.74 16.77
N HIS A 752 56.21 15.76 18.06
CA HIS A 752 57.43 16.38 18.55
C HIS A 752 58.60 15.44 18.28
N LYS A 753 59.74 15.98 17.83
CA LYS A 753 60.96 15.22 17.63
C LYS A 753 61.29 14.29 18.80
N ASN A 754 61.47 13.00 18.52
CA ASN A 754 61.75 11.96 19.51
C ASN A 754 60.70 11.76 20.63
N LYS A 755 59.48 12.31 20.48
CA LYS A 755 58.39 12.19 21.47
C LYS A 755 57.08 11.82 20.78
N PRO A 756 56.91 10.57 20.30
CA PRO A 756 55.71 10.14 19.56
C PRO A 756 54.42 10.22 20.39
N ASN A 757 54.51 10.24 21.72
CA ASN A 757 53.38 10.43 22.63
C ASN A 757 52.86 11.88 22.69
N ARG A 758 53.50 12.84 22.04
CA ARG A 758 53.00 14.22 21.94
C ARG A 758 52.71 14.48 20.47
N ALA A 759 51.43 14.41 20.11
CA ALA A 759 51.03 14.26 18.72
C ALA A 759 49.75 15.04 18.37
N GLY A 760 49.61 15.37 17.10
CA GLY A 760 48.40 15.89 16.47
C GLY A 760 48.05 15.08 15.24
N TYR A 761 46.78 15.07 14.86
CA TYR A 761 46.37 14.50 13.57
C TYR A 761 45.28 15.32 12.89
N ALA A 762 45.25 15.24 11.58
CA ALA A 762 44.17 15.72 10.72
C ALA A 762 43.77 14.62 9.74
N LEU A 763 42.49 14.60 9.36
CA LEU A 763 41.95 13.63 8.42
C LEU A 763 41.90 14.23 7.00
N ILE A 764 42.44 13.52 6.03
CA ILE A 764 42.38 13.90 4.62
C ILE A 764 41.53 12.86 3.89
N THR A 765 40.46 13.32 3.27
CA THR A 765 39.55 12.53 2.43
C THR A 765 39.85 12.83 0.96
N LEU A 766 40.24 11.80 0.24
CA LEU A 766 40.60 11.86 -1.18
C LEU A 766 39.48 11.27 -2.01
N GLU A 767 39.22 11.85 -3.18
CA GLU A 767 38.20 11.38 -4.11
C GLU A 767 38.74 11.32 -5.54
N PRO A 768 38.29 10.37 -6.35
CA PRO A 768 38.68 10.32 -7.74
C PRO A 768 38.16 11.55 -8.51
N LYS A 769 38.95 12.00 -9.49
CA LYS A 769 38.46 12.97 -10.48
C LYS A 769 37.46 12.28 -11.42
N ILE A 770 36.26 12.83 -11.56
CA ILE A 770 35.37 12.49 -12.67
C ILE A 770 35.84 13.32 -13.88
N SER A 771 36.02 12.65 -15.01
CA SER A 771 36.36 13.24 -16.31
C SER A 771 35.27 14.15 -16.83
#